data_AF-A0A9P3FZL6-F1
#
_entry.id   AF-A0A9P3FZL6-F1
#
_cell.length_a   1.000
_cell.length_b   1.000
_cell.length_c   1.000
_cell.angle_alpha   90.00
_cell.angle_beta   90.00
_cell.angle_gamma   90.00
#
_symmetry.space_group_name_H-M   'P 1'
#
loop_
_entity.id
_entity.type
_entity.pdbx_description
1 polymer ?
#
loop_
_entity_poly.entity_id
_entity_poly.type
_entity_poly.pdbx_seq_one_letter_code
_entity_poly.pdbx_strand_id
1 'polypeptide(L)'
;MPVKDLVGHYESRAASNASSPSRQPQRSSSAAVDGLPPPSIATARYATPGYPPSFSSSHQPSDYATSDTLYDDATTDTHHELTKDITDEFDDPPKSRARKLASIIKTRASAFEDEDAFEMKKLLSRADTQDTLGKSTLHDAPESEADLRLASEPTLPSHNPIPATTVFARNASPLSFPQLDAHLAAIPPPSFHSQAGKAGKVAMFPPLQLLADTKMTLEDLEKNNQIPSWYANRNKLVGAFASLALSITGASALVSFYSLRGLIDTLQIFALILNTIAHGIQLDTWKQVILGTIPNILALNFATSTKWAMVILIVLMTIAGVLLYFFWRLTSLCCQLGTVEGLQEPRWFPHKWWLIAISFVLTAIYLPLSTMALHVVVWSDDLWVVPNPYTNATSSPPVLPPLGPPAQFRDPLDFCWTTTMEKNELNYAPVLVILALVCLGGFTVWYPIHLYRVISLVYPRVDPYTELGTRRSTSELDREYQRLLDRDKNPLTFLYHDYRRGWATYEAWYLLAKLAALLLVAVLDPDNCVFRTLDRAHVTVARQGILLAAMAGFFVRQCVLVPFLNPVSNASEWMSRLNYVLTAVIALCVALDVKGKAVLDGPILYIVYAITYGMGVYFTVINWSFMQRFVKRVSGRIDFSIDIFSPRIDLSASSPHTKRRIWQEAISVLFLTNPECGIPKTQPMDFAQARDSEYPPYLLNFAGTPGERHVENLKILREVGMASYSQGVVMLAGARAPEFRALVDTIQRHFVGPDCYWRDPAADAAPRCRRHFGNAWFVPFPPSVVIRYDDGPLVALREVAELELYVRQNESHDIRRRREVRMALRALDGMVVTWPYEYNQPVGARSPLFCCAGSRYRARVSVRYRAAVFTLQRTGALAFEGADLGSGFGVALRYARGVVADGGAIGLGDDCALTPPLARFLALNEDAVGAGLARLEPLLARYRHRMRREARAKQDVLSYRFLTAVYDRPQGPGGLAEGAIEDERDPRVRRLVLGNADVFARSYERLQAVARSQLTTWWYIFWDDLWRRNHETISSLQTHATDFDPHYPTSIAYTPLPRAALESFLAQRGLLRQKAAWNDFFDSGFLNKIYMRMNDVLYHGHRQAEFIHLGPAPSELDMEEVDAKTQARPSTLGTGGGTDHDDESIRARPVYRWEGILEDPLRKQEQHRPNLLAKFGVWLGVTPLWRSGIPSMGLALDVKLDNGHYVLLQDPGEASVLKTE
;
A
#
# COMPACT_ATOMS: atom_id res chain seq x y z
N MET A 1 13.19 -45.65 -4.11
CA MET A 1 14.24 -46.43 -4.81
C MET A 1 15.44 -46.49 -3.87
N PRO A 2 15.98 -47.67 -3.53
CA PRO A 2 17.09 -47.78 -2.56
C PRO A 2 18.36 -47.09 -3.08
N VAL A 3 19.21 -46.64 -2.15
CA VAL A 3 20.47 -45.93 -2.47
C VAL A 3 21.40 -46.81 -3.32
N LYS A 4 21.38 -48.14 -3.11
CA LYS A 4 22.07 -49.13 -3.93
C LYS A 4 21.79 -48.99 -5.43
N ASP A 5 20.56 -48.70 -5.85
CA ASP A 5 20.24 -48.56 -7.28
C ASP A 5 20.80 -47.24 -7.84
N LEU A 6 20.73 -46.15 -7.06
CA LEU A 6 21.27 -44.85 -7.42
C LEU A 6 22.80 -44.91 -7.61
N VAL A 7 23.50 -45.59 -6.70
CA VAL A 7 24.95 -45.81 -6.76
C VAL A 7 25.31 -46.84 -7.85
N GLY A 8 24.57 -47.95 -7.97
CA GLY A 8 24.80 -48.96 -9.01
C GLY A 8 24.59 -48.44 -10.43
N HIS A 9 23.61 -47.55 -10.65
CA HIS A 9 23.45 -46.84 -11.93
C HIS A 9 24.57 -45.83 -12.20
N TYR A 10 25.22 -45.29 -11.17
CA TYR A 10 26.43 -44.48 -11.34
C TYR A 10 27.63 -45.35 -11.73
N GLU A 11 27.88 -46.44 -10.99
CA GLU A 11 29.02 -47.33 -11.20
C GLU A 11 28.96 -48.06 -12.56
N SER A 12 27.79 -48.56 -12.96
CA SER A 12 27.59 -49.14 -14.30
C SER A 12 27.81 -48.13 -15.43
N ARG A 13 27.42 -46.86 -15.24
CA ARG A 13 27.67 -45.80 -16.24
C ARG A 13 29.13 -45.35 -16.25
N ALA A 14 29.80 -45.31 -15.10
CA ALA A 14 31.23 -45.06 -15.00
C ALA A 14 32.02 -46.16 -15.74
N ALA A 15 31.64 -47.43 -15.57
CA ALA A 15 32.20 -48.56 -16.33
C ALA A 15 31.95 -48.42 -17.85
N SER A 16 30.74 -48.04 -18.27
CA SER A 16 30.44 -47.83 -19.70
C SER A 16 31.26 -46.69 -20.32
N ASN A 17 31.51 -45.60 -19.58
CA ASN A 17 32.34 -44.50 -20.05
C ASN A 17 33.84 -44.83 -20.04
N ALA A 18 34.30 -45.67 -19.11
CA ALA A 18 35.69 -46.14 -19.04
C ALA A 18 36.08 -47.07 -20.20
N SER A 19 35.11 -47.68 -20.89
CA SER A 19 35.34 -48.57 -22.03
C SER A 19 35.61 -47.86 -23.37
N SER A 20 35.62 -46.52 -23.41
CA SER A 20 36.03 -45.75 -24.59
C SER A 20 37.52 -45.38 -24.50
N PRO A 21 38.41 -45.97 -25.33
CA PRO A 21 39.85 -45.73 -25.24
C PRO A 21 40.22 -44.29 -25.65
N SER A 22 40.84 -43.55 -24.74
CA SER A 22 41.27 -42.18 -24.98
C SER A 22 42.54 -42.11 -25.84
N ARG A 23 42.50 -41.31 -26.90
CA ARG A 23 43.70 -40.96 -27.68
C ARG A 23 44.70 -40.20 -26.81
N GLN A 24 45.90 -40.74 -26.61
CA GLN A 24 47.03 -39.96 -26.15
C GLN A 24 47.57 -39.05 -27.28
N PRO A 25 48.05 -37.83 -26.99
CA PRO A 25 48.63 -36.94 -27.98
C PRO A 25 50.10 -37.31 -28.25
N GLN A 26 50.44 -37.61 -29.51
CA GLN A 26 51.84 -37.74 -29.94
C GLN A 26 52.50 -36.37 -30.13
N ARG A 27 53.78 -36.27 -29.73
CA ARG A 27 54.68 -35.18 -30.17
C ARG A 27 55.16 -35.44 -31.60
N SER A 28 55.55 -34.36 -32.28
CA SER A 28 55.97 -34.34 -33.68
C SER A 28 57.46 -34.67 -33.89
N SER A 29 57.85 -34.75 -35.17
CA SER A 29 59.18 -35.07 -35.75
C SER A 29 59.54 -36.56 -35.83
N SER A 30 60.15 -37.07 -36.92
CA SER A 30 60.27 -36.53 -38.30
C SER A 30 60.84 -37.58 -39.26
N ALA A 31 60.40 -37.57 -40.53
CA ALA A 31 60.97 -38.26 -41.70
C ALA A 31 60.93 -39.82 -41.70
N ALA A 32 60.93 -40.52 -42.85
CA ALA A 32 60.51 -40.21 -44.23
C ALA A 32 60.49 -41.52 -45.09
N VAL A 33 60.09 -41.39 -46.37
CA VAL A 33 60.37 -42.31 -47.52
C VAL A 33 59.47 -43.56 -47.72
N ASP A 34 58.76 -43.53 -48.85
CA ASP A 34 58.28 -44.56 -49.82
C ASP A 34 57.48 -45.82 -49.43
N GLY A 35 56.51 -46.17 -50.32
CA GLY A 35 55.77 -47.45 -50.31
C GLY A 35 54.45 -47.43 -51.12
N LEU A 36 54.47 -47.86 -52.39
CA LEU A 36 53.32 -48.03 -53.31
C LEU A 36 52.97 -49.55 -53.49
N PRO A 37 51.83 -49.97 -54.10
CA PRO A 37 50.52 -49.95 -53.44
C PRO A 37 49.80 -51.34 -53.25
N PRO A 38 48.80 -51.82 -54.04
CA PRO A 38 47.61 -52.48 -53.47
C PRO A 38 47.50 -54.00 -53.82
N PRO A 39 46.40 -54.69 -53.43
CA PRO A 39 45.29 -54.82 -54.41
C PRO A 39 43.86 -54.81 -53.80
N SER A 40 42.87 -54.99 -54.67
CA SER A 40 41.41 -54.90 -54.46
C SER A 40 40.72 -56.27 -54.26
N ILE A 41 39.39 -56.24 -54.03
CA ILE A 41 38.29 -57.20 -54.35
C ILE A 41 37.26 -57.15 -53.19
N ALA A 42 36.04 -56.59 -53.38
CA ALA A 42 34.76 -57.25 -53.74
C ALA A 42 34.33 -58.36 -52.73
N THR A 43 33.06 -58.57 -52.33
CA THR A 43 31.72 -58.11 -52.78
C THR A 43 30.73 -58.31 -51.58
N ALA A 44 29.40 -58.08 -51.52
CA ALA A 44 28.32 -57.74 -52.47
C ALA A 44 27.07 -57.12 -51.77
N ARG A 45 26.07 -56.81 -52.61
CA ARG A 45 24.58 -56.77 -52.45
C ARG A 45 24.03 -57.57 -51.25
N TYR A 46 22.92 -57.24 -50.59
CA TYR A 46 21.57 -56.80 -51.06
C TYR A 46 20.84 -56.03 -49.90
N ALA A 47 19.73 -55.29 -50.00
CA ALA A 47 18.83 -54.81 -51.09
C ALA A 47 17.97 -53.62 -50.58
N THR A 48 17.03 -53.11 -51.40
CA THR A 48 15.87 -52.25 -51.04
C THR A 48 14.56 -52.93 -51.50
N PRO A 49 13.36 -52.54 -51.02
CA PRO A 49 12.61 -51.36 -51.51
C PRO A 49 11.90 -50.56 -50.37
N GLY A 50 11.20 -49.42 -50.59
CA GLY A 50 10.97 -48.65 -51.82
C GLY A 50 10.23 -47.30 -51.58
N TYR A 51 10.24 -46.44 -52.61
CA TYR A 51 9.49 -45.17 -52.79
C TYR A 51 8.01 -45.44 -53.18
N PRO A 52 7.09 -44.49 -53.56
CA PRO A 52 7.24 -43.07 -54.02
C PRO A 52 6.12 -42.09 -53.49
N PRO A 53 5.86 -40.87 -54.07
CA PRO A 53 6.79 -39.78 -54.42
C PRO A 53 6.30 -38.33 -54.08
N SER A 54 7.22 -37.35 -54.24
CA SER A 54 7.05 -36.00 -54.83
C SER A 54 5.83 -35.09 -54.52
N PHE A 55 6.12 -33.81 -54.23
CA PHE A 55 6.14 -32.80 -55.30
C PHE A 55 7.13 -31.67 -55.01
N SER A 56 7.48 -30.87 -56.02
CA SER A 56 8.54 -29.87 -55.99
C SER A 56 8.19 -28.61 -56.77
N SER A 57 8.58 -27.43 -56.27
CA SER A 57 8.75 -26.22 -57.09
C SER A 57 9.81 -25.30 -56.47
N SER A 58 10.94 -25.14 -57.16
CA SER A 58 11.97 -24.15 -56.86
C SER A 58 11.66 -22.82 -57.56
N HIS A 59 11.91 -21.68 -56.93
CA HIS A 59 12.36 -20.49 -57.67
C HIS A 59 13.23 -19.55 -56.82
N GLN A 60 14.28 -19.07 -57.48
CA GLN A 60 15.28 -18.06 -57.13
C GLN A 60 15.82 -17.55 -58.49
N PRO A 61 16.63 -16.48 -58.56
CA PRO A 61 16.69 -15.27 -57.73
C PRO A 61 16.63 -13.99 -58.60
N SER A 62 16.75 -12.80 -58.01
CA SER A 62 17.19 -11.59 -58.73
C SER A 62 17.72 -10.51 -57.78
N ASP A 63 18.96 -10.06 -57.99
CA ASP A 63 19.55 -8.86 -57.36
C ASP A 63 19.24 -7.58 -58.16
N TYR A 64 19.62 -6.44 -57.56
CA TYR A 64 19.76 -5.03 -58.04
C TYR A 64 18.95 -4.08 -57.13
N ALA A 65 19.54 -3.23 -56.27
CA ALA A 65 20.56 -2.17 -56.42
C ALA A 65 19.95 -0.75 -56.60
N THR A 66 19.93 -0.01 -55.48
CA THR A 66 20.16 1.45 -55.35
C THR A 66 19.76 2.42 -56.47
N SER A 67 18.80 3.31 -56.18
CA SER A 67 18.87 4.75 -56.49
C SER A 67 17.85 5.56 -55.67
N ASP A 68 18.26 6.69 -55.10
CA ASP A 68 17.40 7.59 -54.31
C ASP A 68 16.43 8.45 -55.15
N THR A 69 15.27 8.81 -54.61
CA THR A 69 14.93 10.21 -54.20
C THR A 69 13.44 10.37 -53.79
N LEU A 70 13.20 11.20 -52.75
CA LEU A 70 12.06 12.13 -52.49
C LEU A 70 10.65 11.76 -53.01
N TYR A 71 9.58 11.75 -52.20
CA TYR A 71 9.13 12.83 -51.31
C TYR A 71 8.10 12.35 -50.25
N ASP A 72 7.77 13.25 -49.33
CA ASP A 72 6.56 13.39 -48.48
C ASP A 72 6.25 12.46 -47.29
N ASP A 73 6.05 13.19 -46.18
CA ASP A 73 5.43 12.92 -44.88
C ASP A 73 4.27 11.92 -44.81
N ALA A 74 4.28 11.12 -43.74
CA ALA A 74 3.10 10.43 -43.20
C ALA A 74 3.29 10.10 -41.71
N THR A 75 3.02 11.06 -40.82
CA THR A 75 3.07 10.86 -39.36
C THR A 75 1.86 10.07 -38.86
N THR A 76 2.05 8.79 -38.54
CA THR A 76 1.04 8.00 -37.82
C THR A 76 1.13 8.27 -36.31
N ASP A 77 0.33 9.21 -35.81
CA ASP A 77 0.27 9.53 -34.38
C ASP A 77 -0.44 8.45 -33.56
N THR A 78 0.34 7.57 -32.91
CA THR A 78 -0.16 6.69 -31.84
C THR A 78 -0.21 7.44 -30.52
N HIS A 79 -1.28 8.22 -30.32
CA HIS A 79 -1.55 8.98 -29.09
C HIS A 79 -1.82 8.07 -27.87
N HIS A 80 -0.77 7.58 -27.22
CA HIS A 80 -0.89 6.99 -25.88
C HIS A 80 -0.97 8.10 -24.82
N GLU A 81 -2.18 8.35 -24.31
CA GLU A 81 -2.43 9.30 -23.22
C GLU A 81 -1.81 8.85 -21.89
N LEU A 82 -0.56 9.28 -21.62
CA LEU A 82 0.07 9.08 -20.33
C LEU A 82 -0.43 10.11 -19.31
N THR A 83 -1.59 9.84 -18.69
CA THR A 83 -2.19 10.73 -17.67
C THR A 83 -1.27 10.93 -16.46
N LYS A 84 -0.67 12.11 -16.37
CA LYS A 84 0.07 12.60 -15.19
C LYS A 84 -0.79 13.50 -14.33
N ASP A 85 -0.78 13.29 -13.02
CA ASP A 85 -1.48 14.15 -12.08
C ASP A 85 -0.63 15.38 -11.75
N ILE A 86 -1.24 16.53 -11.44
CA ILE A 86 -0.53 17.75 -11.02
C ILE A 86 0.11 17.57 -9.63
N THR A 87 -0.33 16.59 -8.85
CA THR A 87 0.35 16.19 -7.61
C THR A 87 1.69 15.47 -7.84
N ASP A 88 1.96 14.92 -9.03
CA ASP A 88 3.25 14.32 -9.39
C ASP A 88 4.33 15.35 -9.79
N GLU A 89 3.97 16.63 -9.97
CA GLU A 89 4.87 17.69 -10.47
C GLU A 89 6.00 18.06 -9.48
N PHE A 90 5.94 17.54 -8.25
CA PHE A 90 6.86 17.85 -7.15
C PHE A 90 7.63 16.65 -6.57
N ASP A 91 7.31 15.41 -6.94
CA ASP A 91 7.86 14.19 -6.30
C ASP A 91 9.01 13.51 -7.08
N ASP A 92 9.62 14.24 -8.02
CA ASP A 92 10.68 13.75 -8.91
C ASP A 92 12.08 14.20 -8.39
N PRO A 93 12.82 13.36 -7.63
CA PRO A 93 14.07 13.77 -6.98
C PRO A 93 15.21 14.04 -7.99
N PRO A 94 16.19 14.91 -7.66
CA PRO A 94 17.20 15.37 -8.61
C PRO A 94 17.99 14.22 -9.27
N LYS A 95 17.84 14.09 -10.59
CA LYS A 95 18.25 12.94 -11.41
C LYS A 95 19.76 12.89 -11.70
N SER A 96 20.59 12.62 -10.69
CA SER A 96 22.06 12.64 -10.83
C SER A 96 22.83 11.39 -10.36
N ARG A 97 22.21 10.19 -10.32
CA ARG A 97 23.00 8.91 -10.35
C ARG A 97 22.31 7.62 -10.81
N ALA A 98 20.98 7.54 -10.90
CA ALA A 98 20.26 6.29 -11.21
C ALA A 98 20.24 5.83 -12.70
N ARG A 99 20.84 6.59 -13.63
CA ARG A 99 20.71 6.39 -15.08
C ARG A 99 21.34 5.11 -15.67
N LYS A 100 22.01 4.25 -14.88
CA LYS A 100 22.69 3.03 -15.36
C LYS A 100 22.03 1.70 -14.95
N LEU A 101 20.80 1.74 -14.45
CA LEU A 101 20.05 0.55 -14.02
C LEU A 101 18.60 0.52 -14.55
N ALA A 102 17.96 1.68 -14.71
CA ALA A 102 16.60 1.77 -15.26
C ALA A 102 16.51 1.41 -16.77
N SER A 103 17.59 1.57 -17.53
CA SER A 103 17.65 1.32 -18.98
C SER A 103 17.64 -0.15 -19.38
N ILE A 104 17.67 -1.08 -18.41
CA ILE A 104 17.62 -2.54 -18.64
C ILE A 104 16.21 -3.08 -18.33
N ILE A 105 15.42 -2.37 -17.52
CA ILE A 105 14.06 -2.80 -17.12
C ILE A 105 13.03 -2.33 -18.16
N LYS A 106 13.20 -1.14 -18.77
CA LYS A 106 12.20 -0.59 -19.69
C LYS A 106 12.04 -1.41 -20.99
N THR A 107 13.03 -2.23 -21.36
CA THR A 107 13.07 -3.00 -22.62
C THR A 107 12.32 -4.34 -22.58
N ARG A 108 11.72 -4.74 -21.43
CA ARG A 108 10.96 -6.01 -21.31
C ARG A 108 9.47 -5.81 -20.99
N ALA A 109 9.02 -4.56 -20.75
CA ALA A 109 7.62 -4.24 -20.54
C ALA A 109 6.88 -4.00 -21.88
N SER A 110 7.44 -3.13 -22.73
CA SER A 110 6.91 -2.78 -24.07
C SER A 110 7.12 -3.87 -25.14
N ALA A 111 7.10 -5.14 -24.72
CA ALA A 111 7.17 -6.32 -25.57
C ALA A 111 6.08 -7.35 -25.23
N PHE A 112 5.34 -7.15 -24.12
CA PHE A 112 4.18 -7.97 -23.75
C PHE A 112 2.85 -7.31 -24.16
N GLU A 113 2.79 -5.98 -24.20
CA GLU A 113 1.52 -5.25 -24.41
C GLU A 113 1.00 -5.34 -25.87
N ASP A 114 1.86 -5.64 -26.86
CA ASP A 114 1.47 -5.79 -28.27
C ASP A 114 1.00 -7.22 -28.66
N GLU A 115 1.53 -8.29 -28.03
CA GLU A 115 1.14 -9.66 -28.39
C GLU A 115 -0.26 -10.03 -27.86
N ASP A 116 -0.64 -9.57 -26.66
CA ASP A 116 -1.96 -9.81 -26.06
C ASP A 116 -3.11 -9.29 -26.95
N ALA A 117 -2.92 -8.11 -27.56
CA ALA A 117 -3.89 -7.51 -28.49
C ALA A 117 -4.03 -8.32 -29.78
N PHE A 118 -2.95 -8.98 -30.23
CA PHE A 118 -2.92 -9.75 -31.47
C PHE A 118 -3.52 -11.15 -31.31
N GLU A 119 -3.20 -11.88 -30.24
CA GLU A 119 -3.80 -13.19 -29.93
C GLU A 119 -5.30 -13.09 -29.64
N MET A 120 -5.76 -12.03 -28.96
CA MET A 120 -7.20 -11.85 -28.67
C MET A 120 -8.04 -11.77 -29.96
N LYS A 121 -7.54 -11.09 -31.01
CA LYS A 121 -8.22 -11.00 -32.31
C LYS A 121 -8.21 -12.32 -33.09
N LYS A 122 -7.20 -13.16 -32.83
CA LYS A 122 -6.96 -14.45 -33.49
C LYS A 122 -7.81 -15.57 -32.88
N LEU A 123 -7.95 -15.61 -31.55
CA LEU A 123 -8.76 -16.62 -30.84
C LEU A 123 -10.27 -16.40 -31.00
N LEU A 124 -10.74 -15.16 -31.15
CA LEU A 124 -12.16 -14.86 -31.40
C LEU A 124 -12.60 -15.22 -32.85
N SER A 125 -11.67 -15.45 -33.77
CA SER A 125 -11.97 -15.64 -35.20
C SER A 125 -12.39 -17.05 -35.63
N ARG A 126 -12.66 -17.97 -34.68
CA ARG A 126 -12.75 -19.42 -34.99
C ARG A 126 -13.83 -20.21 -34.25
N ALA A 127 -14.94 -19.57 -33.90
CA ALA A 127 -16.07 -20.20 -33.20
C ALA A 127 -17.43 -19.76 -33.78
N ASP A 128 -17.64 -19.95 -35.09
CA ASP A 128 -18.93 -19.72 -35.74
C ASP A 128 -19.90 -20.90 -35.52
N THR A 129 -21.04 -20.62 -34.89
CA THR A 129 -22.36 -21.19 -35.24
C THR A 129 -23.45 -20.20 -34.83
N GLN A 130 -24.49 -20.10 -35.65
CA GLN A 130 -25.61 -19.16 -35.50
C GLN A 130 -26.50 -19.54 -34.29
N ASP A 131 -27.36 -18.67 -33.74
CA ASP A 131 -28.06 -17.55 -34.40
C ASP A 131 -28.50 -16.41 -33.45
N THR A 132 -28.96 -15.30 -34.03
CA THR A 132 -29.76 -14.21 -33.42
C THR A 132 -29.17 -13.49 -32.19
N LEU A 133 -28.28 -12.52 -32.45
CA LEU A 133 -28.20 -11.29 -31.64
C LEU A 133 -28.20 -10.07 -32.56
N GLY A 134 -29.00 -9.06 -32.23
CA GLY A 134 -29.11 -7.84 -33.05
C GLY A 134 -27.81 -7.04 -33.03
N LYS A 135 -27.26 -6.72 -34.22
CA LYS A 135 -26.08 -5.85 -34.33
C LYS A 135 -26.45 -4.43 -33.89
N SER A 136 -25.93 -4.00 -32.75
CA SER A 136 -25.72 -2.57 -32.50
C SER A 136 -24.68 -2.08 -33.51
N THR A 137 -25.05 -1.10 -34.33
CA THR A 137 -24.13 -0.46 -35.27
C THR A 137 -23.15 0.41 -34.50
N LEU A 138 -21.89 -0.02 -34.44
CA LEU A 138 -20.77 0.90 -34.31
C LEU A 138 -20.82 1.82 -35.53
N HIS A 139 -21.30 3.05 -35.34
CA HIS A 139 -21.01 4.13 -36.26
C HIS A 139 -19.59 4.60 -35.96
N ASP A 140 -18.69 4.47 -36.93
CA ASP A 140 -17.57 5.39 -37.03
C ASP A 140 -18.15 6.80 -37.11
N ALA A 141 -17.70 7.70 -36.23
CA ALA A 141 -18.19 9.07 -36.22
C ALA A 141 -17.71 9.79 -37.49
N PRO A 142 -18.61 10.40 -38.30
CA PRO A 142 -18.17 11.18 -39.44
C PRO A 142 -17.51 12.47 -38.96
N GLU A 143 -16.21 12.62 -39.18
CA GLU A 143 -15.49 13.91 -39.09
C GLU A 143 -15.89 14.86 -40.24
N SER A 144 -17.19 15.07 -40.46
CA SER A 144 -17.74 16.15 -41.30
C SER A 144 -19.27 16.27 -41.14
N GLU A 145 -19.74 16.84 -40.03
CA GLU A 145 -21.13 17.36 -39.95
C GLU A 145 -21.30 18.56 -39.00
N ALA A 146 -20.45 18.68 -37.97
CA ALA A 146 -20.42 19.85 -37.09
C ALA A 146 -20.14 21.17 -37.84
N ASP A 147 -19.23 21.16 -38.82
CA ASP A 147 -18.86 22.35 -39.62
C ASP A 147 -19.96 22.81 -40.61
N LEU A 148 -21.00 22.01 -40.83
CA LEU A 148 -22.02 22.27 -41.86
C LEU A 148 -23.29 22.98 -41.34
N ARG A 149 -23.40 23.26 -40.03
CA ARG A 149 -24.55 24.01 -39.46
C ARG A 149 -24.34 25.54 -39.43
N LEU A 150 -23.29 26.05 -40.05
CA LEU A 150 -22.90 27.47 -40.03
C LEU A 150 -23.68 28.33 -41.07
N ALA A 151 -25.01 28.19 -41.12
CA ALA A 151 -25.89 28.96 -42.00
C ALA A 151 -27.26 29.28 -41.36
N SER A 152 -27.53 30.58 -41.21
CA SER A 152 -28.82 31.20 -40.85
C SER A 152 -29.53 30.69 -39.58
N GLU A 153 -29.22 31.31 -38.44
CA GLU A 153 -30.22 31.56 -37.39
C GLU A 153 -30.50 33.07 -37.28
N PRO A 154 -31.75 33.48 -36.98
CA PRO A 154 -32.12 34.89 -36.85
C PRO A 154 -31.61 35.46 -35.52
N THR A 155 -31.22 36.74 -35.51
CA THR A 155 -30.73 37.41 -34.29
C THR A 155 -31.85 37.63 -33.28
N LEU A 156 -31.97 36.72 -32.32
CA LEU A 156 -32.79 36.88 -31.12
C LEU A 156 -32.29 38.05 -30.24
N PRO A 157 -33.18 38.71 -29.47
CA PRO A 157 -32.85 39.93 -28.74
C PRO A 157 -32.08 39.65 -27.44
N SER A 158 -30.74 39.59 -27.53
CA SER A 158 -29.73 39.66 -26.45
C SER A 158 -30.28 39.68 -25.01
N HIS A 159 -30.74 38.55 -24.50
CA HIS A 159 -30.85 38.32 -23.06
C HIS A 159 -29.46 38.25 -22.43
N ASN A 160 -29.39 38.43 -21.11
CA ASN A 160 -28.15 38.20 -20.36
C ASN A 160 -28.33 36.91 -19.54
N PRO A 161 -27.57 35.84 -19.80
CA PRO A 161 -27.72 34.57 -19.09
C PRO A 161 -27.38 34.75 -17.60
N ILE A 162 -28.17 34.14 -16.72
CA ILE A 162 -28.03 34.37 -15.27
C ILE A 162 -26.94 33.44 -14.71
N PRO A 163 -25.95 33.95 -13.94
CA PRO A 163 -24.88 33.12 -13.38
C PRO A 163 -25.42 31.93 -12.57
N ALA A 164 -24.85 30.74 -12.78
CA ALA A 164 -25.16 29.55 -12.02
C ALA A 164 -24.93 29.75 -10.51
N THR A 165 -23.92 30.54 -10.12
CA THR A 165 -23.68 30.94 -8.73
C THR A 165 -24.82 31.76 -8.10
N THR A 166 -25.70 32.34 -8.91
CA THR A 166 -26.92 33.05 -8.48
C THR A 166 -28.12 32.11 -8.44
N VAL A 167 -28.30 31.27 -9.46
CA VAL A 167 -29.41 30.28 -9.53
C VAL A 167 -29.25 29.18 -8.48
N PHE A 168 -28.02 28.83 -8.11
CA PHE A 168 -27.69 27.83 -7.07
C PHE A 168 -27.33 28.43 -5.71
N ALA A 169 -27.58 29.72 -5.49
CA ALA A 169 -27.41 30.34 -4.18
C ALA A 169 -28.46 29.83 -3.16
N ARG A 170 -28.12 29.77 -1.87
CA ARG A 170 -29.04 29.25 -0.83
C ARG A 170 -30.36 30.02 -0.71
N ASN A 171 -30.34 31.30 -1.09
CA ASN A 171 -31.49 32.21 -1.10
C ASN A 171 -32.07 32.41 -2.51
N ALA A 172 -31.73 31.54 -3.47
CA ALA A 172 -32.26 31.60 -4.84
C ALA A 172 -33.76 31.29 -4.88
N SER A 173 -34.44 31.88 -5.87
CA SER A 173 -35.78 31.44 -6.27
C SER A 173 -35.79 29.98 -6.75
N PRO A 174 -36.88 29.22 -6.56
CA PRO A 174 -36.98 27.86 -7.09
C PRO A 174 -36.95 27.88 -8.62
N LEU A 175 -36.13 27.00 -9.20
CA LEU A 175 -36.07 26.73 -10.63
C LEU A 175 -37.22 25.79 -11.01
N SER A 176 -37.99 26.19 -12.01
CA SER A 176 -39.21 25.53 -12.48
C SER A 176 -39.02 24.99 -13.89
N PHE A 177 -39.30 23.70 -14.07
CA PHE A 177 -39.27 23.01 -15.36
C PHE A 177 -40.63 22.32 -15.58
N PRO A 178 -41.67 23.02 -16.08
CA PRO A 178 -43.03 22.48 -16.12
C PRO A 178 -43.18 21.16 -16.89
N GLN A 179 -42.40 20.97 -17.95
CA GLN A 179 -42.38 19.73 -18.73
C GLN A 179 -41.75 18.56 -17.94
N LEU A 180 -40.63 18.80 -17.24
CA LEU A 180 -40.03 17.82 -16.34
C LEU A 180 -40.96 17.49 -15.17
N ASP A 181 -41.58 18.47 -14.54
CA ASP A 181 -42.53 18.25 -13.44
C ASP A 181 -43.78 17.46 -13.90
N ALA A 182 -44.28 17.72 -15.11
CA ALA A 182 -45.37 16.93 -15.71
C ALA A 182 -44.93 15.48 -16.01
N HIS A 183 -43.72 15.28 -16.56
CA HIS A 183 -43.16 13.94 -16.79
C HIS A 183 -42.97 13.19 -15.47
N LEU A 184 -42.41 13.83 -14.44
CA LEU A 184 -42.23 13.26 -13.10
C LEU A 184 -43.58 12.88 -12.45
N ALA A 185 -44.61 13.71 -12.62
CA ALA A 185 -45.96 13.40 -12.14
C ALA A 185 -46.63 12.23 -12.88
N ALA A 186 -46.19 11.93 -14.10
CA ALA A 186 -46.68 10.80 -14.91
C ALA A 186 -45.95 9.47 -14.61
N ILE A 187 -44.81 9.47 -13.92
CA ILE A 187 -44.09 8.24 -13.55
C ILE A 187 -44.91 7.48 -12.47
N PRO A 188 -45.37 6.25 -12.75
CA PRO A 188 -46.13 5.49 -11.76
C PRO A 188 -45.20 4.99 -10.64
N PRO A 189 -45.56 5.20 -9.35
CA PRO A 189 -44.74 4.76 -8.23
C PRO A 189 -44.56 3.22 -8.26
N PRO A 190 -43.36 2.69 -7.96
CA PRO A 190 -43.12 1.26 -8.05
C PRO A 190 -43.87 0.48 -6.96
N SER A 191 -44.81 -0.35 -7.40
CA SER A 191 -45.59 -1.24 -6.53
C SER A 191 -44.79 -2.49 -6.15
N PHE A 192 -43.88 -2.36 -5.19
CA PHE A 192 -43.20 -3.51 -4.60
C PHE A 192 -44.19 -4.44 -3.89
N HIS A 193 -44.13 -5.75 -4.15
CA HIS A 193 -45.04 -6.70 -3.50
C HIS A 193 -44.72 -6.81 -1.98
N SER A 194 -45.57 -6.20 -1.15
CA SER A 194 -45.30 -5.97 0.27
C SER A 194 -45.30 -7.25 1.12
N GLN A 195 -44.38 -7.33 2.10
CA GLN A 195 -44.58 -8.15 3.28
C GLN A 195 -45.25 -7.31 4.37
N ALA A 196 -46.40 -7.77 4.88
CA ALA A 196 -47.09 -7.13 6.00
C ALA A 196 -46.25 -7.25 7.29
N GLY A 197 -45.56 -6.17 7.65
CA GLY A 197 -44.74 -6.11 8.86
C GLY A 197 -45.56 -6.34 10.14
N LYS A 198 -44.98 -7.05 11.11
CA LYS A 198 -45.61 -7.28 12.42
C LYS A 198 -45.93 -5.93 13.07
N ALA A 199 -47.20 -5.74 13.46
CA ALA A 199 -47.74 -4.49 14.01
C ALA A 199 -47.72 -3.27 13.06
N GLY A 200 -47.89 -3.49 11.75
CA GLY A 200 -48.28 -2.41 10.81
C GLY A 200 -47.19 -1.41 10.44
N LYS A 201 -45.94 -1.65 10.86
CA LYS A 201 -44.77 -0.89 10.37
C LYS A 201 -44.32 -1.43 9.02
N VAL A 202 -43.81 -0.55 8.16
CA VAL A 202 -43.16 -0.93 6.90
C VAL A 202 -41.93 -1.78 7.22
N ALA A 203 -41.81 -2.94 6.56
CA ALA A 203 -40.63 -3.79 6.67
C ALA A 203 -39.54 -3.33 5.69
N MET A 204 -38.27 -3.52 6.06
CA MET A 204 -37.16 -3.45 5.12
C MET A 204 -37.26 -4.57 4.07
N PHE A 205 -36.68 -4.38 2.90
CA PHE A 205 -36.48 -5.44 1.93
C PHE A 205 -35.60 -6.57 2.51
N PRO A 206 -35.99 -7.84 2.36
CA PRO A 206 -35.11 -8.95 2.71
C PRO A 206 -33.94 -9.01 1.69
N PRO A 207 -32.68 -9.26 2.13
CA PRO A 207 -32.27 -9.75 3.44
C PRO A 207 -31.76 -8.63 4.36
N LEU A 208 -31.93 -7.35 3.99
CA LEU A 208 -31.29 -6.19 4.63
C LEU A 208 -31.75 -5.98 6.08
N GLN A 209 -32.96 -6.43 6.43
CA GLN A 209 -33.39 -6.54 7.83
C GLN A 209 -32.40 -7.36 8.68
N LEU A 210 -31.86 -8.46 8.15
CA LEU A 210 -30.90 -9.31 8.88
C LEU A 210 -29.57 -8.56 9.14
N LEU A 211 -29.14 -7.70 8.22
CA LEU A 211 -27.99 -6.83 8.44
C LEU A 211 -28.28 -5.83 9.57
N ALA A 212 -29.42 -5.14 9.52
CA ALA A 212 -29.84 -4.20 10.57
C ALA A 212 -29.96 -4.87 11.96
N ASP A 213 -30.50 -6.09 12.02
CA ASP A 213 -30.61 -6.88 13.25
C ASP A 213 -29.22 -7.25 13.84
N THR A 214 -28.17 -7.40 13.02
CA THR A 214 -26.80 -7.65 13.52
C THR A 214 -26.12 -6.42 14.12
N LYS A 215 -26.53 -5.20 13.70
CA LYS A 215 -25.87 -3.92 14.02
C LYS A 215 -24.37 -3.88 13.64
N MET A 216 -24.01 -4.53 12.53
CA MET A 216 -22.68 -4.50 11.94
C MET A 216 -22.75 -3.96 10.51
N THR A 217 -21.68 -3.33 10.02
CA THR A 217 -21.59 -3.01 8.58
C THR A 217 -21.34 -4.28 7.78
N LEU A 218 -21.66 -4.26 6.48
CA LEU A 218 -21.35 -5.39 5.59
C LEU A 218 -19.84 -5.71 5.58
N GLU A 219 -19.00 -4.68 5.64
CA GLU A 219 -17.54 -4.82 5.64
C GLU A 219 -16.99 -5.42 6.95
N ASP A 220 -17.65 -5.17 8.10
CA ASP A 220 -17.31 -5.83 9.37
C ASP A 220 -17.69 -7.33 9.35
N LEU A 221 -18.75 -7.69 8.63
CA LEU A 221 -19.10 -9.10 8.36
C LEU A 221 -18.09 -9.74 7.39
N GLU A 222 -17.71 -9.08 6.28
CA GLU A 222 -16.68 -9.60 5.36
C GLU A 222 -15.36 -9.90 6.09
N LYS A 223 -14.90 -8.95 6.91
CA LYS A 223 -13.63 -9.05 7.63
C LYS A 223 -13.77 -9.85 8.94
N ASN A 224 -14.97 -10.35 9.25
CA ASN A 224 -15.39 -10.98 10.50
C ASN A 224 -14.84 -10.25 11.74
N ASN A 225 -14.86 -8.92 11.69
CA ASN A 225 -14.20 -8.07 12.66
C ASN A 225 -14.71 -6.61 12.59
N GLN A 226 -15.42 -6.22 13.64
CA GLN A 226 -15.82 -4.83 13.88
C GLN A 226 -14.60 -3.91 14.07
N ILE A 227 -14.73 -2.65 13.64
CA ILE A 227 -13.83 -1.57 14.06
C ILE A 227 -13.94 -1.43 15.60
N PRO A 228 -12.86 -1.64 16.38
CA PRO A 228 -12.95 -1.52 17.83
C PRO A 228 -13.18 -0.06 18.22
N SER A 229 -14.21 0.18 19.05
CA SER A 229 -14.56 1.50 19.57
C SER A 229 -13.37 2.21 20.21
N TRP A 230 -13.39 3.55 20.27
CA TRP A 230 -12.22 4.33 20.71
C TRP A 230 -11.72 3.95 22.11
N TYR A 231 -12.60 3.48 22.99
CA TYR A 231 -12.30 3.01 24.35
C TYR A 231 -11.96 1.51 24.43
N ALA A 232 -12.26 0.71 23.39
CA ALA A 232 -11.88 -0.71 23.31
C ALA A 232 -10.59 -0.93 22.50
N ASN A 233 -10.27 -0.01 21.58
CA ASN A 233 -9.06 -0.06 20.76
C ASN A 233 -7.82 0.24 21.62
N ARG A 234 -7.16 -0.82 22.09
CA ARG A 234 -6.01 -0.76 23.01
C ARG A 234 -4.84 0.05 22.47
N ASN A 235 -4.66 0.17 21.15
CA ASN A 235 -3.62 1.03 20.57
C ASN A 235 -3.98 2.51 20.78
N LYS A 236 -5.22 2.91 20.47
CA LYS A 236 -5.75 4.26 20.74
C LYS A 236 -5.81 4.55 22.26
N LEU A 237 -6.11 3.54 23.08
CA LEU A 237 -6.19 3.64 24.55
C LEU A 237 -4.82 3.76 25.24
N VAL A 238 -3.81 2.99 24.83
CA VAL A 238 -2.43 3.17 25.33
C VAL A 238 -1.87 4.52 24.90
N GLY A 239 -2.20 4.97 23.68
CA GLY A 239 -1.90 6.34 23.26
C GLY A 239 -2.53 7.40 24.16
N ALA A 240 -3.81 7.24 24.50
CA ALA A 240 -4.56 8.14 25.39
C ALA A 240 -4.09 8.09 26.86
N PHE A 241 -3.61 6.94 27.37
CA PHE A 241 -3.04 6.87 28.72
C PHE A 241 -1.58 7.32 28.78
N ALA A 242 -0.80 7.15 27.72
CA ALA A 242 0.54 7.72 27.64
C ALA A 242 0.48 9.25 27.49
N SER A 243 -0.48 9.79 26.72
CA SER A 243 -0.76 11.23 26.71
C SER A 243 -1.25 11.71 28.08
N LEU A 244 -2.16 10.98 28.74
CA LEU A 244 -2.62 11.32 30.10
C LEU A 244 -1.47 11.35 31.12
N ALA A 245 -0.59 10.35 31.12
CA ALA A 245 0.53 10.26 32.07
C ALA A 245 1.53 11.42 31.92
N LEU A 246 1.73 11.91 30.68
CA LEU A 246 2.57 13.08 30.39
C LEU A 246 1.81 14.42 30.55
N SER A 247 0.49 14.44 30.42
CA SER A 247 -0.33 15.63 30.69
C SER A 247 -0.66 15.83 32.17
N ILE A 248 -0.59 14.80 33.01
CA ILE A 248 -0.80 14.96 34.47
C ILE A 248 0.30 15.84 35.10
N THR A 249 1.48 15.96 34.47
CA THR A 249 2.54 16.92 34.81
C THR A 249 2.34 18.35 34.25
N GLY A 250 1.27 18.62 33.49
CA GLY A 250 0.95 19.93 32.93
C GLY A 250 -0.56 20.13 32.80
N ALA A 251 -1.17 20.81 33.77
CA ALA A 251 -2.60 20.67 34.09
C ALA A 251 -3.61 20.88 32.93
N SER A 252 -4.70 20.11 33.03
CA SER A 252 -5.97 20.13 32.27
C SER A 252 -6.11 19.29 30.99
N ALA A 253 -7.01 18.30 31.10
CA ALA A 253 -7.87 17.68 30.06
C ALA A 253 -7.24 17.00 28.81
N LEU A 254 -7.08 15.67 28.92
CA LEU A 254 -7.46 14.64 27.92
C LEU A 254 -7.24 14.98 26.42
N VAL A 255 -6.10 14.55 25.86
CA VAL A 255 -5.68 14.91 24.49
C VAL A 255 -5.42 13.68 23.58
N SER A 256 -5.76 13.83 22.29
CA SER A 256 -5.52 12.85 21.22
C SER A 256 -4.03 12.59 20.94
N PHE A 257 -3.71 11.39 20.43
CA PHE A 257 -2.36 10.84 20.44
C PHE A 257 -1.35 11.56 19.53
N TYR A 258 -1.63 11.69 18.22
CA TYR A 258 -0.62 12.18 17.28
C TYR A 258 -0.30 13.67 17.44
N SER A 259 -1.30 14.52 17.62
CA SER A 259 -1.05 15.97 17.71
C SER A 259 -0.31 16.35 19.00
N LEU A 260 -0.50 15.60 20.11
CA LEU A 260 0.33 15.74 21.31
C LEU A 260 1.72 15.12 21.12
N ARG A 261 1.87 14.02 20.37
CA ARG A 261 3.18 13.47 20.01
C ARG A 261 3.99 14.46 19.17
N GLY A 262 3.33 15.11 18.21
CA GLY A 262 3.86 16.26 17.47
C GLY A 262 4.24 17.39 18.41
N LEU A 263 3.35 17.80 19.33
CA LEU A 263 3.66 18.83 20.34
C LEU A 263 4.91 18.48 21.17
N ILE A 264 5.05 17.24 21.64
CA ILE A 264 6.24 16.77 22.39
C ILE A 264 7.49 16.88 21.52
N ASP A 265 7.45 16.44 20.26
CA ASP A 265 8.58 16.57 19.32
C ASP A 265 8.90 18.04 18.98
N THR A 266 7.89 18.91 18.93
CA THR A 266 8.11 20.36 18.81
C THR A 266 8.79 20.92 20.05
N LEU A 267 8.34 20.57 21.25
CA LEU A 267 8.91 21.00 22.53
C LEU A 267 10.33 20.48 22.74
N GLN A 268 10.63 19.25 22.30
CA GLN A 268 11.97 18.66 22.40
C GLN A 268 12.98 19.32 21.46
N ILE A 269 12.65 19.51 20.18
CA ILE A 269 13.52 20.24 19.23
C ILE A 269 13.59 21.73 19.61
N PHE A 270 12.50 22.30 20.13
CA PHE A 270 12.45 23.66 20.64
C PHE A 270 13.41 23.86 21.82
N ALA A 271 13.38 22.99 22.84
CA ALA A 271 14.29 23.09 23.98
C ALA A 271 15.77 23.00 23.55
N LEU A 272 16.08 22.11 22.59
CA LEU A 272 17.42 22.00 22.00
C LEU A 272 17.88 23.30 21.31
N ILE A 273 16.96 24.04 20.65
CA ILE A 273 17.27 25.34 20.03
C ILE A 273 17.33 26.45 21.10
N LEU A 274 16.39 26.50 22.04
CA LEU A 274 16.29 27.52 23.09
C LEU A 274 17.53 27.57 23.99
N ASN A 275 18.10 26.41 24.32
CA ASN A 275 19.34 26.34 25.10
C ASN A 275 20.51 27.05 24.39
N THR A 276 20.51 27.16 23.06
CA THR A 276 21.54 27.92 22.31
C THR A 276 21.38 29.45 22.40
N ILE A 277 20.31 29.94 23.02
CA ILE A 277 19.99 31.37 23.21
C ILE A 277 20.11 31.76 24.69
N ALA A 278 19.54 30.95 25.60
CA ALA A 278 19.28 31.32 26.99
C ALA A 278 20.50 31.32 27.95
N HIS A 279 21.73 31.44 27.45
CA HIS A 279 22.95 31.46 28.27
C HIS A 279 23.12 32.80 29.00
N GLY A 280 22.62 32.88 30.25
CA GLY A 280 23.06 33.88 31.24
C GLY A 280 22.06 34.96 31.69
N ILE A 281 20.77 34.86 31.36
CA ILE A 281 19.76 35.86 31.75
C ILE A 281 19.01 35.45 33.02
N GLN A 282 19.03 36.28 34.06
CA GLN A 282 18.12 36.16 35.21
C GLN A 282 16.69 36.55 34.79
N LEU A 283 15.80 35.57 34.74
CA LEU A 283 14.40 35.70 34.30
C LEU A 283 13.43 35.72 35.49
N ASP A 284 12.32 36.46 35.37
CA ASP A 284 11.24 36.47 36.36
C ASP A 284 10.74 35.06 36.69
N THR A 285 10.27 34.83 37.92
CA THR A 285 9.84 33.51 38.42
C THR A 285 8.87 32.77 37.49
N TRP A 286 7.91 33.48 36.88
CA TRP A 286 6.95 32.90 35.95
C TRP A 286 7.55 32.59 34.57
N LYS A 287 8.49 33.42 34.10
CA LYS A 287 9.24 33.19 32.85
C LYS A 287 10.19 32.01 33.00
N GLN A 288 10.88 31.90 34.14
CA GLN A 288 11.75 30.77 34.47
C GLN A 288 10.97 29.45 34.48
N VAL A 289 9.75 29.42 35.01
CA VAL A 289 8.88 28.23 34.97
C VAL A 289 8.49 27.86 33.53
N ILE A 290 8.06 28.81 32.70
CA ILE A 290 7.54 28.54 31.35
C ILE A 290 8.66 28.25 30.32
N LEU A 291 9.82 28.90 30.44
CA LEU A 291 10.93 28.79 29.47
C LEU A 291 12.02 27.82 29.93
N GLY A 292 12.31 27.77 31.23
CA GLY A 292 13.34 26.92 31.81
C GLY A 292 12.78 25.60 32.30
N THR A 293 11.92 25.65 33.32
CA THR A 293 11.51 24.46 34.09
C THR A 293 10.62 23.51 33.28
N ILE A 294 9.55 24.01 32.65
CA ILE A 294 8.60 23.18 31.91
C ILE A 294 9.26 22.51 30.69
N PRO A 295 9.96 23.23 29.78
CA PRO A 295 10.58 22.60 28.61
C PRO A 295 11.66 21.59 28.97
N ASN A 296 12.49 21.86 29.98
CA ASN A 296 13.55 20.91 30.38
C ASN A 296 12.98 19.66 31.08
N ILE A 297 11.90 19.75 31.86
CA ILE A 297 11.21 18.57 32.40
C ILE A 297 10.60 17.73 31.27
N LEU A 298 9.90 18.35 30.30
CA LEU A 298 9.33 17.66 29.14
C LEU A 298 10.39 17.08 28.19
N ALA A 299 11.57 17.69 28.12
CA ALA A 299 12.73 17.17 27.40
C ALA A 299 13.57 16.16 28.20
N LEU A 300 13.17 15.78 29.42
CA LEU A 300 13.91 14.89 30.33
C LEU A 300 15.36 15.38 30.63
N ASN A 301 15.58 16.69 30.57
CA ASN A 301 16.87 17.34 30.82
C ASN A 301 17.05 17.67 32.31
N PHE A 302 17.48 16.68 33.10
CA PHE A 302 17.59 16.75 34.56
C PHE A 302 18.86 17.49 35.06
N ALA A 303 19.14 18.68 34.52
CA ALA A 303 20.34 19.48 34.77
C ALA A 303 20.38 20.22 36.13
N THR A 304 19.81 19.66 37.21
CA THR A 304 19.76 20.31 38.54
C THR A 304 20.88 19.87 39.49
N SER A 305 21.65 18.84 39.15
CA SER A 305 22.90 18.48 39.85
C SER A 305 23.77 17.57 38.98
N THR A 306 24.95 18.05 38.56
CA THR A 306 25.84 17.36 37.60
C THR A 306 26.23 15.94 38.04
N LYS A 307 26.47 15.73 39.34
CA LYS A 307 26.79 14.40 39.90
C LYS A 307 25.63 13.41 39.79
N TRP A 308 24.39 13.86 39.99
CA TRP A 308 23.20 13.01 39.84
C TRP A 308 22.82 12.79 38.37
N ALA A 309 23.00 13.80 37.51
CA ALA A 309 22.75 13.70 36.08
C ALA A 309 23.55 12.56 35.43
N MET A 310 24.85 12.44 35.75
CA MET A 310 25.70 11.33 35.29
C MET A 310 25.21 9.95 35.76
N VAL A 311 24.73 9.82 37.00
CA VAL A 311 24.19 8.55 37.52
C VAL A 311 22.87 8.18 36.82
N ILE A 312 21.97 9.14 36.66
CA ILE A 312 20.70 8.98 35.94
C ILE A 312 20.96 8.60 34.48
N LEU A 313 21.96 9.20 33.83
CA LEU A 313 22.35 8.89 32.46
C LEU A 313 22.81 7.44 32.28
N ILE A 314 23.63 6.91 33.19
CA ILE A 314 24.07 5.50 33.16
C ILE A 314 22.86 4.56 33.31
N VAL A 315 21.92 4.89 34.21
CA VAL A 315 20.68 4.12 34.39
C VAL A 315 19.81 4.16 33.12
N LEU A 316 19.66 5.33 32.48
CA LEU A 316 18.91 5.46 31.23
C LEU A 316 19.58 4.74 30.05
N MET A 317 20.91 4.83 29.90
CA MET A 317 21.66 4.08 28.88
C MET A 317 21.53 2.56 29.05
N THR A 318 21.61 2.06 30.28
CA THR A 318 21.49 0.61 30.55
C THR A 318 20.05 0.12 30.35
N ILE A 319 19.04 0.87 30.79
CA ILE A 319 17.63 0.58 30.50
C ILE A 319 17.37 0.58 28.98
N ALA A 320 17.83 1.59 28.25
CA ALA A 320 17.67 1.67 26.80
C ALA A 320 18.37 0.50 26.08
N GLY A 321 19.58 0.11 26.48
CA GLY A 321 20.29 -1.05 25.93
C GLY A 321 19.54 -2.37 26.16
N VAL A 322 18.96 -2.56 27.35
CA VAL A 322 18.12 -3.74 27.67
C VAL A 322 16.83 -3.74 26.85
N LEU A 323 16.14 -2.60 26.77
CA LEU A 323 14.93 -2.44 25.94
C LEU A 323 15.23 -2.67 24.45
N LEU A 324 16.36 -2.17 23.95
CA LEU A 324 16.81 -2.37 22.57
C LEU A 324 17.12 -3.83 22.26
N TYR A 325 17.74 -4.56 23.20
CA TYR A 325 17.95 -6.00 23.08
C TYR A 325 16.62 -6.78 23.06
N PHE A 326 15.64 -6.41 23.89
CA PHE A 326 14.31 -7.01 23.84
C PHE A 326 13.56 -6.66 22.55
N PHE A 327 13.61 -5.41 22.08
CA PHE A 327 13.05 -5.00 20.78
C PHE A 327 13.65 -5.83 19.65
N TRP A 328 14.98 -5.94 19.60
CA TRP A 328 15.68 -6.79 18.64
C TRP A 328 15.23 -8.24 18.75
N ARG A 329 15.21 -8.84 19.96
CA ARG A 329 14.82 -10.25 20.13
C ARG A 329 13.37 -10.53 19.72
N LEU A 330 12.46 -9.57 19.89
CA LEU A 330 11.05 -9.70 19.49
C LEU A 330 10.85 -9.50 17.98
N THR A 331 11.57 -8.56 17.36
CA THR A 331 11.41 -8.19 15.94
C THR A 331 12.36 -8.93 15.00
N SER A 332 13.44 -9.51 15.52
CA SER A 332 14.39 -10.33 14.75
C SER A 332 13.74 -11.56 14.16
N LEU A 333 12.69 -12.13 14.80
CA LEU A 333 11.88 -13.19 14.18
C LEU A 333 11.32 -12.77 12.81
N CYS A 334 10.83 -11.53 12.67
CA CYS A 334 10.37 -10.98 11.39
C CYS A 334 11.48 -10.71 10.36
N CYS A 335 12.75 -10.73 10.80
CA CYS A 335 13.93 -10.51 9.97
C CYS A 335 14.79 -11.78 9.75
N GLN A 336 14.52 -12.85 10.50
CA GLN A 336 15.29 -14.11 10.54
C GLN A 336 14.47 -15.30 10.05
N LEU A 337 13.16 -15.32 10.31
CA LEU A 337 12.25 -16.11 9.48
C LEU A 337 12.25 -15.41 8.12
N GLY A 338 12.97 -16.00 7.17
CA GLY A 338 12.92 -15.59 5.77
C GLY A 338 11.48 -15.64 5.25
N THR A 339 11.24 -14.97 4.12
CA THR A 339 9.95 -14.93 3.39
C THR A 339 9.12 -16.19 3.62
N VAL A 340 7.98 -16.07 4.32
CA VAL A 340 7.12 -17.20 4.67
C VAL A 340 6.73 -17.94 3.40
N GLU A 341 6.97 -19.25 3.36
CA GLU A 341 6.72 -20.07 2.18
C GLU A 341 5.42 -20.88 2.30
N GLY A 342 4.83 -21.20 1.16
CA GLY A 342 3.54 -21.90 1.13
C GLY A 342 2.41 -21.05 1.68
N LEU A 343 1.36 -21.74 2.11
CA LEU A 343 0.11 -21.14 2.58
C LEU A 343 0.09 -21.26 4.12
N GLN A 344 0.86 -20.38 4.79
CA GLN A 344 1.07 -20.39 6.24
C GLN A 344 0.79 -19.02 6.89
N GLU A 345 0.44 -19.03 8.17
CA GLU A 345 0.21 -17.81 8.96
C GLU A 345 1.52 -17.04 9.25
N PRO A 346 1.58 -15.72 8.99
CA PRO A 346 2.69 -14.87 9.43
C PRO A 346 2.63 -14.61 10.95
N ARG A 347 3.10 -15.57 11.75
CA ARG A 347 3.16 -15.49 13.24
C ARG A 347 4.28 -14.58 13.75
N TRP A 348 4.23 -13.30 13.40
CA TRP A 348 5.27 -12.31 13.68
C TRP A 348 5.49 -12.00 15.17
N PHE A 349 4.43 -11.83 15.97
CA PHE A 349 4.53 -11.25 17.32
C PHE A 349 3.74 -12.01 18.39
N PRO A 350 4.36 -12.86 19.22
CA PRO A 350 3.67 -13.59 20.30
C PRO A 350 3.26 -12.69 21.48
N HIS A 351 3.98 -11.59 21.73
CA HIS A 351 3.75 -10.68 22.86
C HIS A 351 3.46 -9.25 22.41
N LYS A 352 2.32 -9.04 21.74
CA LYS A 352 1.93 -7.76 21.11
C LYS A 352 2.06 -6.53 22.04
N TRP A 353 1.63 -6.61 23.29
CA TRP A 353 1.65 -5.47 24.23
C TRP A 353 3.06 -5.00 24.62
N TRP A 354 3.97 -5.96 24.90
CA TRP A 354 5.35 -5.64 25.29
C TRP A 354 6.11 -4.94 24.16
N LEU A 355 5.83 -5.32 22.90
CA LEU A 355 6.40 -4.65 21.73
C LEU A 355 5.91 -3.19 21.59
N ILE A 356 4.63 -2.90 21.87
CA ILE A 356 4.11 -1.52 21.90
C ILE A 356 4.84 -0.71 22.96
N ALA A 357 4.90 -1.21 24.19
CA ALA A 357 5.53 -0.52 25.32
C ALA A 357 7.01 -0.22 25.08
N ILE A 358 7.79 -1.21 24.61
CA ILE A 358 9.21 -1.02 24.27
C ILE A 358 9.36 0.03 23.17
N SER A 359 8.62 -0.09 22.06
CA SER A 359 8.76 0.81 20.91
C SER A 359 8.37 2.25 21.25
N PHE A 360 7.34 2.43 22.08
CA PHE A 360 6.95 3.75 22.59
C PHE A 360 8.04 4.35 23.48
N VAL A 361 8.58 3.60 24.45
CA VAL A 361 9.64 4.09 25.34
C VAL A 361 10.93 4.40 24.57
N LEU A 362 11.39 3.49 23.70
CA LEU A 362 12.59 3.69 22.88
C LEU A 362 12.46 4.91 21.94
N THR A 363 11.29 5.19 21.38
CA THR A 363 11.10 6.42 20.58
C THR A 363 10.96 7.67 21.44
N ALA A 364 10.35 7.61 22.62
CA ALA A 364 10.17 8.76 23.51
C ALA A 364 11.49 9.22 24.16
N ILE A 365 12.36 8.29 24.59
CA ILE A 365 13.69 8.60 25.13
C ILE A 365 14.74 8.87 24.04
N TYR A 366 14.36 8.80 22.75
CA TYR A 366 15.29 8.90 21.64
C TYR A 366 16.11 10.19 21.67
N LEU A 367 15.47 11.37 21.59
CA LEU A 367 16.22 12.62 21.57
C LEU A 367 16.98 12.87 22.89
N PRO A 368 16.36 12.76 24.09
CA PRO A 368 17.05 13.06 25.35
C PRO A 368 18.23 12.15 25.69
N LEU A 369 18.19 10.88 25.30
CA LEU A 369 19.33 9.97 25.51
C LEU A 369 20.39 10.13 24.41
N SER A 370 19.98 10.46 23.18
CA SER A 370 20.90 10.81 22.09
C SER A 370 21.69 12.08 22.40
N THR A 371 21.04 13.12 22.93
CA THR A 371 21.70 14.39 23.31
C THR A 371 22.76 14.10 24.34
N MET A 372 22.38 13.52 25.49
CA MET A 372 23.30 13.26 26.59
C MET A 372 24.46 12.35 26.19
N ALA A 373 24.24 11.33 25.36
CA ALA A 373 25.33 10.52 24.79
C ALA A 373 26.31 11.38 23.96
N LEU A 374 25.82 12.30 23.15
CA LEU A 374 26.66 13.18 22.33
C LEU A 374 27.41 14.23 23.18
N HIS A 375 26.76 14.81 24.21
CA HIS A 375 27.42 15.72 25.17
C HIS A 375 28.53 15.03 25.99
N VAL A 376 28.42 13.71 26.27
CA VAL A 376 29.54 12.93 26.84
C VAL A 376 30.70 12.78 25.84
N VAL A 377 30.41 12.45 24.57
CA VAL A 377 31.45 12.22 23.54
C VAL A 377 32.18 13.51 23.17
N VAL A 378 31.45 14.61 22.96
CA VAL A 378 31.99 15.91 22.53
C VAL A 378 32.59 16.72 23.69
N TRP A 379 32.23 16.36 24.93
CA TRP A 379 32.45 17.11 26.19
C TRP A 379 31.67 18.43 26.22
N SER A 380 30.96 18.70 27.33
CA SER A 380 30.04 19.84 27.44
C SER A 380 29.78 20.19 28.90
N ASP A 381 29.78 21.49 29.21
CA ASP A 381 29.81 22.02 30.59
C ASP A 381 28.60 21.57 31.44
N ASP A 382 27.39 21.51 30.84
CA ASP A 382 26.14 21.12 31.51
C ASP A 382 26.16 19.73 32.18
N LEU A 383 27.01 18.82 31.69
CA LEU A 383 26.95 17.39 32.02
C LEU A 383 28.20 16.89 32.76
N TRP A 384 29.35 17.56 32.61
CA TRP A 384 30.59 17.16 33.25
C TRP A 384 30.74 17.77 34.65
N VAL A 385 31.47 17.07 35.53
CA VAL A 385 31.61 17.46 36.95
C VAL A 385 32.69 18.53 37.15
N VAL A 386 33.56 18.73 36.15
CA VAL A 386 34.62 19.74 36.11
C VAL A 386 34.15 20.87 35.19
N PRO A 387 34.08 22.14 35.66
CA PRO A 387 33.56 23.24 34.86
C PRO A 387 34.52 23.72 33.77
N ASN A 388 33.99 24.29 32.70
CA ASN A 388 34.73 24.85 31.57
C ASN A 388 35.44 26.16 31.96
N PRO A 389 36.79 26.20 32.02
CA PRO A 389 37.52 27.40 32.43
C PRO A 389 37.49 28.54 31.40
N TYR A 390 37.04 28.29 30.16
CA TYR A 390 36.92 29.33 29.13
C TYR A 390 35.68 30.23 29.33
N THR A 391 34.71 29.85 30.18
CA THR A 391 33.44 30.57 30.37
C THR A 391 33.60 31.98 30.92
N ASN A 392 34.54 32.15 31.86
CA ASN A 392 34.82 33.42 32.55
C ASN A 392 36.14 34.06 32.09
N ALA A 393 36.67 33.65 30.94
CA ALA A 393 37.99 34.05 30.46
C ALA A 393 37.98 35.38 29.70
N THR A 394 38.94 36.27 30.02
CA THR A 394 39.18 37.53 29.31
C THR A 394 40.30 37.45 28.27
N SER A 395 40.94 36.29 28.12
CA SER A 395 41.97 36.00 27.11
C SER A 395 41.77 34.62 26.49
N SER A 396 42.20 34.44 25.24
CA SER A 396 42.21 33.15 24.54
C SER A 396 43.62 32.87 24.01
N PRO A 397 44.31 31.80 24.47
CA PRO A 397 43.90 30.90 25.56
C PRO A 397 43.85 31.61 26.93
N PRO A 398 43.07 31.11 27.89
CA PRO A 398 43.00 31.66 29.24
C PRO A 398 44.29 31.40 30.03
N VAL A 399 44.81 32.44 30.69
CA VAL A 399 45.90 32.32 31.66
C VAL A 399 45.30 32.08 33.05
N LEU A 400 45.57 30.91 33.63
CA LEU A 400 44.97 30.45 34.89
C LEU A 400 46.05 30.13 35.93
N PRO A 401 45.82 30.40 37.23
CA PRO A 401 46.72 29.95 38.28
C PRO A 401 46.67 28.41 38.42
N PRO A 402 47.78 27.76 38.82
CA PRO A 402 47.79 26.31 39.03
C PRO A 402 46.88 25.92 40.20
N LEU A 403 46.08 24.87 40.02
CA LEU A 403 45.09 24.37 40.99
C LEU A 403 45.70 23.83 42.29
N GLY A 404 46.99 23.53 42.31
CA GLY A 404 47.72 22.99 43.45
C GLY A 404 49.10 22.46 43.05
N PRO A 405 49.75 21.64 43.88
CA PRO A 405 51.05 21.04 43.55
C PRO A 405 50.96 20.17 42.28
N PRO A 406 51.88 20.31 41.30
CA PRO A 406 51.80 19.60 40.02
C PRO A 406 51.99 18.08 40.13
N ALA A 407 52.42 17.57 41.29
CA ALA A 407 52.43 16.14 41.60
C ALA A 407 51.03 15.59 41.93
N GLN A 408 50.12 16.42 42.44
CA GLN A 408 48.78 16.02 42.92
C GLN A 408 47.67 16.43 41.95
N PHE A 409 47.77 17.61 41.33
CA PHE A 409 46.75 18.15 40.44
C PHE A 409 47.17 18.13 38.96
N ARG A 410 46.18 18.07 38.06
CA ARG A 410 46.36 18.28 36.61
C ARG A 410 46.64 19.75 36.29
N ASP A 411 47.05 20.01 35.05
CA ASP A 411 47.07 21.38 34.52
C ASP A 411 45.62 21.91 34.42
N PRO A 412 45.35 23.19 34.75
CA PRO A 412 44.02 23.79 34.58
C PRO A 412 43.41 23.63 33.17
N LEU A 413 44.23 23.48 32.12
CA LEU A 413 43.78 23.31 30.73
C LEU A 413 43.52 21.83 30.32
N ASP A 414 43.85 20.87 31.19
CA ASP A 414 43.65 19.42 31.01
C ASP A 414 42.29 18.90 31.54
N PHE A 415 41.27 19.77 31.59
CA PHE A 415 39.92 19.43 32.08
C PHE A 415 39.11 18.51 31.14
N CYS A 416 39.38 18.56 29.83
CA CYS A 416 38.64 17.85 28.81
C CYS A 416 38.67 16.32 29.01
N TRP A 417 37.48 15.71 29.08
CA TRP A 417 37.28 14.30 29.41
C TRP A 417 37.96 13.87 30.72
N THR A 418 37.80 14.68 31.77
CA THR A 418 38.16 14.31 33.16
C THR A 418 36.95 14.39 34.08
N THR A 419 36.80 13.39 34.96
CA THR A 419 35.80 13.41 36.06
C THR A 419 36.35 14.00 37.36
N THR A 420 37.66 14.25 37.42
CA THR A 420 38.38 14.77 38.59
C THR A 420 39.70 15.43 38.17
N MET A 421 40.07 16.50 38.88
CA MET A 421 41.32 17.24 38.69
C MET A 421 42.51 16.66 39.46
N GLU A 422 42.27 15.74 40.38
CA GLU A 422 43.35 15.04 41.08
C GLU A 422 43.94 13.92 40.23
N LYS A 423 45.24 13.70 40.39
CA LYS A 423 46.00 12.59 39.78
C LYS A 423 45.91 11.29 40.59
N ASN A 424 45.46 11.39 41.85
CA ASN A 424 45.30 10.27 42.77
C ASN A 424 43.94 9.56 42.63
N GLU A 425 42.93 10.24 42.09
CA GLU A 425 41.58 9.70 41.89
C GLU A 425 41.42 9.05 40.51
N LEU A 426 40.52 8.06 40.41
CA LEU A 426 40.27 7.33 39.17
C LEU A 426 39.40 8.17 38.20
N ASN A 427 39.95 8.50 37.02
CA ASN A 427 39.18 9.16 35.97
C ASN A 427 38.22 8.16 35.28
N TYR A 428 36.92 8.30 35.50
CA TYR A 428 35.90 7.43 34.90
C TYR A 428 35.53 7.79 33.46
N ALA A 429 36.05 8.91 32.93
CA ALA A 429 35.76 9.40 31.59
C ALA A 429 35.86 8.36 30.45
N PRO A 430 36.87 7.48 30.39
CA PRO A 430 36.95 6.49 29.31
C PRO A 430 35.77 5.51 29.30
N VAL A 431 35.25 5.15 30.47
CA VAL A 431 34.08 4.27 30.60
C VAL A 431 32.82 4.98 30.11
N LEU A 432 32.64 6.25 30.50
CA LEU A 432 31.50 7.07 30.07
C LEU A 432 31.51 7.26 28.54
N VAL A 433 32.67 7.59 27.94
CA VAL A 433 32.80 7.76 26.49
C VAL A 433 32.56 6.45 25.75
N ILE A 434 33.05 5.30 26.24
CA ILE A 434 32.76 4.00 25.62
C ILE A 434 31.26 3.67 25.67
N LEU A 435 30.60 3.87 26.82
CA LEU A 435 29.15 3.66 26.96
C LEU A 435 28.35 4.59 26.03
N ALA A 436 28.75 5.85 25.93
CA ALA A 436 28.13 6.82 25.04
C ALA A 436 28.30 6.46 23.56
N LEU A 437 29.50 6.02 23.13
CA LEU A 437 29.74 5.54 21.76
C LEU A 437 28.92 4.28 21.42
N VAL A 438 28.76 3.35 22.37
CA VAL A 438 27.87 2.18 22.21
C VAL A 438 26.40 2.62 22.11
N CYS A 439 25.99 3.61 22.90
CA CYS A 439 24.65 4.20 22.83
C CYS A 439 24.40 4.87 21.46
N LEU A 440 25.36 5.66 20.94
CA LEU A 440 25.26 6.25 19.60
C LEU A 440 25.15 5.18 18.50
N GLY A 441 26.06 4.19 18.49
CA GLY A 441 26.04 3.13 17.48
C GLY A 441 24.76 2.28 17.50
N GLY A 442 24.34 1.83 18.69
CA GLY A 442 23.18 0.94 18.85
C GLY A 442 21.82 1.65 18.84
N PHE A 443 21.69 2.73 19.62
CA PHE A 443 20.39 3.36 19.88
C PHE A 443 20.11 4.56 18.95
N THR A 444 21.12 5.31 18.50
CA THR A 444 20.85 6.48 17.64
C THR A 444 21.00 6.16 16.14
N VAL A 445 21.93 5.29 15.76
CA VAL A 445 22.11 4.88 14.34
C VAL A 445 21.37 3.58 14.01
N TRP A 446 21.59 2.49 14.77
CA TRP A 446 21.04 1.19 14.41
C TRP A 446 19.52 1.07 14.63
N TYR A 447 18.98 1.64 15.72
CA TYR A 447 17.54 1.54 16.03
C TYR A 447 16.62 2.10 14.93
N PRO A 448 16.80 3.33 14.40
CA PRO A 448 15.96 3.82 13.30
C PRO A 448 16.07 2.96 12.03
N ILE A 449 17.27 2.45 11.70
CA ILE A 449 17.49 1.58 10.54
C ILE A 449 16.77 0.23 10.72
N HIS A 450 16.77 -0.33 11.93
CA HIS A 450 16.03 -1.56 12.23
C HIS A 450 14.51 -1.31 12.22
N LEU A 451 14.06 -0.19 12.80
CA LEU A 451 12.65 0.21 12.84
C LEU A 451 12.08 0.40 11.42
N TYR A 452 12.81 1.08 10.53
CA TYR A 452 12.48 1.22 9.11
C TYR A 452 12.23 -0.15 8.45
N ARG A 453 13.16 -1.10 8.65
CA ARG A 453 13.05 -2.46 8.07
C ARG A 453 11.81 -3.19 8.59
N VAL A 454 11.59 -3.17 9.90
CA VAL A 454 10.43 -3.85 10.52
C VAL A 454 9.12 -3.24 10.02
N ILE A 455 8.96 -1.91 10.02
CA ILE A 455 7.76 -1.26 9.50
C ILE A 455 7.54 -1.59 8.01
N SER A 456 8.60 -1.61 7.19
CA SER A 456 8.51 -1.89 5.75
C SER A 456 7.99 -3.29 5.40
N LEU A 457 8.01 -4.23 6.36
CA LEU A 457 7.49 -5.59 6.22
C LEU A 457 6.05 -5.74 6.75
N VAL A 458 5.51 -4.70 7.41
CA VAL A 458 4.42 -4.83 8.38
C VAL A 458 3.18 -3.98 8.05
N TYR A 459 3.33 -2.82 7.38
CA TYR A 459 2.20 -1.96 7.04
C TYR A 459 1.18 -2.65 6.12
N PRO A 460 -0.13 -2.34 6.20
CA PRO A 460 -1.16 -3.04 5.44
C PRO A 460 -1.03 -2.80 3.93
N ARG A 461 -1.13 -3.89 3.16
CA ARG A 461 -1.03 -3.89 1.72
C ARG A 461 -2.39 -3.62 1.07
N VAL A 462 -2.39 -2.76 0.04
CA VAL A 462 -3.60 -2.36 -0.69
C VAL A 462 -3.79 -3.21 -1.94
N ASP A 463 -5.03 -3.58 -2.20
CA ASP A 463 -5.43 -4.35 -3.38
C ASP A 463 -5.44 -3.49 -4.65
N PRO A 464 -4.79 -3.93 -5.75
CA PRO A 464 -4.71 -3.15 -6.99
C PRO A 464 -6.04 -3.01 -7.75
N TYR A 465 -7.04 -3.86 -7.50
CA TYR A 465 -8.34 -3.83 -8.19
C TYR A 465 -9.53 -3.69 -7.22
N THR A 466 -10.59 -3.06 -7.69
CA THR A 466 -11.88 -2.88 -6.99
C THR A 466 -12.61 -4.22 -6.82
N GLU A 467 -13.73 -4.24 -6.09
CA GLU A 467 -14.62 -5.42 -6.03
C GLU A 467 -15.22 -5.81 -7.39
N LEU A 468 -15.22 -4.90 -8.37
CA LEU A 468 -15.62 -5.17 -9.76
C LEU A 468 -14.45 -5.64 -10.62
N GLY A 469 -13.25 -5.80 -10.03
CA GLY A 469 -12.03 -6.20 -10.73
C GLY A 469 -11.44 -5.13 -11.67
N THR A 470 -11.88 -3.87 -11.57
CA THR A 470 -11.30 -2.72 -12.29
C THR A 470 -10.07 -2.17 -11.55
N ARG A 471 -9.06 -1.67 -12.26
CA ARG A 471 -7.80 -1.20 -11.66
C ARG A 471 -8.00 0.13 -10.91
N ARG A 472 -7.57 0.20 -9.64
CA ARG A 472 -7.66 1.43 -8.83
C ARG A 472 -6.67 2.52 -9.28
N SER A 473 -7.07 3.79 -9.17
CA SER A 473 -6.19 4.95 -9.33
C SER A 473 -5.26 5.15 -8.12
N THR A 474 -4.25 6.02 -8.23
CA THR A 474 -3.34 6.35 -7.12
C THR A 474 -4.07 6.93 -5.90
N SER A 475 -5.11 7.76 -6.12
CA SER A 475 -5.92 8.35 -5.07
C SER A 475 -6.91 7.37 -4.44
N GLU A 476 -7.47 6.43 -5.22
CA GLU A 476 -8.27 5.32 -4.71
C GLU A 476 -7.43 4.34 -3.86
N LEU A 477 -6.19 4.07 -4.26
CA LEU A 477 -5.28 3.19 -3.50
C LEU A 477 -4.92 3.80 -2.13
N ASP A 478 -4.77 5.13 -2.04
CA ASP A 478 -4.52 5.80 -0.75
C ASP A 478 -5.80 5.91 0.10
N ARG A 479 -7.00 6.01 -0.51
CA ARG A 479 -8.30 5.87 0.19
C ARG A 479 -8.50 4.47 0.77
N GLU A 480 -8.15 3.42 0.03
CA GLU A 480 -8.24 2.03 0.49
C GLU A 480 -7.20 1.75 1.58
N TYR A 481 -5.96 2.25 1.45
CA TYR A 481 -4.94 2.16 2.50
C TYR A 481 -5.45 2.66 3.86
N GLN A 482 -6.10 3.83 3.87
CA GLN A 482 -6.74 4.40 5.06
C GLN A 482 -7.80 3.45 5.67
N ARG A 483 -8.62 2.75 4.85
CA ARG A 483 -9.62 1.77 5.37
C ARG A 483 -8.99 0.55 6.02
N LEU A 484 -7.85 0.12 5.50
CA LEU A 484 -7.11 -1.02 6.05
C LEU A 484 -6.43 -0.65 7.36
N LEU A 485 -5.94 0.58 7.52
CA LEU A 485 -5.37 1.08 8.78
C LEU A 485 -6.39 1.14 9.93
N ASP A 486 -7.63 1.58 9.67
CA ASP A 486 -8.68 1.65 10.70
C ASP A 486 -9.01 0.27 11.34
N ARG A 487 -8.74 -0.82 10.61
CA ARG A 487 -8.94 -2.21 11.07
C ARG A 487 -7.64 -3.01 11.30
N ASP A 488 -6.47 -2.38 11.20
CA ASP A 488 -5.19 -3.07 11.39
C ASP A 488 -5.00 -3.52 12.86
N LYS A 489 -4.61 -4.80 13.03
CA LYS A 489 -4.42 -5.49 14.31
C LYS A 489 -2.94 -5.65 14.69
N ASN A 490 -2.03 -4.96 14.01
CA ASN A 490 -0.61 -5.00 14.30
C ASN A 490 -0.29 -4.24 15.61
N PRO A 491 0.66 -4.72 16.43
CA PRO A 491 1.20 -3.91 17.52
C PRO A 491 1.92 -2.64 17.04
N LEU A 492 2.45 -2.59 15.81
CA LEU A 492 3.22 -1.43 15.33
C LEU A 492 2.39 -0.38 14.59
N THR A 493 1.07 -0.58 14.41
CA THR A 493 0.19 0.35 13.69
C THR A 493 0.28 1.79 14.18
N PHE A 494 0.50 2.00 15.48
CA PHE A 494 0.64 3.35 16.07
C PHE A 494 1.85 4.16 15.53
N LEU A 495 2.79 3.52 14.83
CA LEU A 495 3.95 4.16 14.19
C LEU A 495 3.70 4.52 12.71
N TYR A 496 2.60 4.06 12.10
CA TYR A 496 2.32 4.29 10.67
C TYR A 496 0.85 4.60 10.33
N HIS A 497 -0.04 4.63 11.32
CA HIS A 497 -1.48 4.92 11.17
C HIS A 497 -1.79 6.26 10.49
N ASP A 498 -0.93 7.27 10.66
CA ASP A 498 -1.23 8.64 10.25
C ASP A 498 -0.48 9.09 8.96
N TYR A 499 0.41 8.24 8.42
CA TYR A 499 1.19 8.51 7.21
C TYR A 499 0.57 7.88 5.95
N ARG A 500 0.82 8.47 4.78
CA ARG A 500 0.41 7.91 3.48
C ARG A 500 1.08 6.57 3.19
N ARG A 501 0.54 5.82 2.24
CA ARG A 501 0.99 4.47 1.84
C ARG A 501 2.49 4.41 1.50
N GLY A 502 3.00 5.39 0.76
CA GLY A 502 4.44 5.51 0.46
C GLY A 502 5.31 6.05 1.61
N TRP A 503 4.68 6.61 2.65
CA TRP A 503 5.30 7.29 3.78
C TRP A 503 5.14 6.54 5.12
N ALA A 504 4.64 5.31 5.13
CA ALA A 504 4.47 4.49 6.34
C ALA A 504 5.73 4.41 7.23
N THR A 505 6.93 4.46 6.63
CA THR A 505 8.22 4.45 7.35
C THR A 505 8.73 5.85 7.78
N TYR A 506 7.93 6.91 7.68
CA TYR A 506 8.37 8.30 7.90
C TYR A 506 8.92 8.55 9.31
N GLU A 507 8.30 8.02 10.38
CA GLU A 507 8.81 8.16 11.76
C GLU A 507 10.28 7.70 11.87
N ALA A 508 10.63 6.55 11.28
CA ALA A 508 12.01 6.06 11.29
C ALA A 508 12.99 6.95 10.50
N TRP A 509 12.52 7.63 9.45
CA TRP A 509 13.31 8.64 8.73
C TRP A 509 13.42 9.95 9.53
N TYR A 510 12.37 10.36 10.23
CA TYR A 510 12.36 11.54 11.08
C TYR A 510 13.30 11.39 12.28
N LEU A 511 13.43 10.21 12.89
CA LEU A 511 14.46 9.94 13.91
C LEU A 511 15.89 10.19 13.39
N LEU A 512 16.18 9.88 12.12
CA LEU A 512 17.47 10.19 11.49
C LEU A 512 17.63 11.70 11.21
N ALA A 513 16.56 12.41 10.85
CA ALA A 513 16.58 13.87 10.72
C ALA A 513 16.78 14.58 12.08
N LYS A 514 16.17 14.06 13.16
CA LYS A 514 16.44 14.48 14.55
C LYS A 514 17.92 14.32 14.91
N LEU A 515 18.53 13.19 14.55
CA LEU A 515 19.96 12.95 14.77
C LEU A 515 20.85 13.95 14.00
N ALA A 516 20.50 14.31 12.77
CA ALA A 516 21.22 15.33 12.01
C ALA A 516 21.15 16.72 12.66
N ALA A 517 19.97 17.16 13.10
CA ALA A 517 19.81 18.43 13.82
C ALA A 517 20.59 18.43 15.16
N LEU A 518 20.56 17.32 15.89
CA LEU A 518 21.33 17.14 17.13
C LEU A 518 22.85 17.22 16.90
N LEU A 519 23.36 16.53 15.89
CA LEU A 519 24.78 16.57 15.54
C LEU A 519 25.24 18.01 15.22
N LEU A 520 24.41 18.81 14.56
CA LEU A 520 24.72 20.22 14.32
C LEU A 520 24.77 21.05 15.61
N VAL A 521 23.78 20.92 16.50
CA VAL A 521 23.69 21.76 17.71
C VAL A 521 24.82 21.45 18.71
N ALA A 522 25.05 20.18 19.03
CA ALA A 522 25.96 19.78 20.11
C ALA A 522 27.44 19.67 19.66
N VAL A 523 27.71 19.41 18.38
CA VAL A 523 29.10 19.39 17.87
C VAL A 523 29.61 20.81 17.63
N LEU A 524 28.81 21.73 17.08
CA LEU A 524 29.23 23.10 16.73
C LEU A 524 29.10 24.10 17.90
N ASP A 525 29.42 23.67 19.13
CA ASP A 525 29.27 24.47 20.34
C ASP A 525 30.59 25.19 20.73
N PRO A 526 30.59 26.50 21.05
CA PRO A 526 31.77 27.21 21.56
C PRO A 526 32.24 26.74 22.96
N ASP A 527 31.36 26.12 23.74
CA ASP A 527 31.62 25.67 25.12
C ASP A 527 31.95 24.17 25.20
N ASN A 528 32.41 23.57 24.09
CA ASN A 528 32.88 22.19 24.03
C ASN A 528 34.40 22.03 23.80
N CYS A 529 34.94 20.84 24.07
CA CYS A 529 36.37 20.57 23.93
C CYS A 529 36.87 20.37 22.50
N VAL A 530 35.98 20.33 21.50
CA VAL A 530 36.34 20.19 20.08
C VAL A 530 36.68 21.54 19.47
N PHE A 531 35.96 22.61 19.81
CA PHE A 531 36.14 23.96 19.25
C PHE A 531 36.75 24.99 20.23
N ARG A 532 37.16 24.58 21.44
CA ARG A 532 37.77 25.43 22.50
C ARG A 532 38.96 26.33 22.10
N THR A 533 39.56 26.14 20.92
CA THR A 533 40.66 26.97 20.40
C THR A 533 40.22 28.00 19.35
N LEU A 534 38.94 28.07 19.01
CA LEU A 534 38.37 29.07 18.10
C LEU A 534 37.64 30.16 18.89
N ASP A 535 37.38 31.30 18.23
CA ASP A 535 36.61 32.38 18.84
C ASP A 535 35.12 32.04 19.02
N ARG A 536 34.58 32.36 20.19
CA ARG A 536 33.21 32.06 20.62
C ARG A 536 32.15 32.70 19.71
N ALA A 537 32.37 33.94 19.26
CA ALA A 537 31.41 34.63 18.40
C ALA A 537 31.38 33.99 17.00
N HIS A 538 32.55 33.70 16.42
CA HIS A 538 32.66 33.04 15.11
C HIS A 538 32.02 31.63 15.12
N VAL A 539 32.27 30.82 16.15
CA VAL A 539 31.64 29.49 16.29
C VAL A 539 30.12 29.60 16.47
N THR A 540 29.65 30.55 17.29
CA THR A 540 28.20 30.75 17.52
C THR A 540 27.47 31.21 16.25
N VAL A 541 28.02 32.17 15.50
CA VAL A 541 27.45 32.62 14.23
C VAL A 541 27.47 31.50 13.18
N ALA A 542 28.55 30.71 13.11
CA ALA A 542 28.61 29.55 12.23
C ALA A 542 27.55 28.49 12.59
N ARG A 543 27.38 28.17 13.88
CA ARG A 543 26.31 27.28 14.38
C ARG A 543 24.94 27.77 13.95
N GLN A 544 24.58 29.02 14.26
CA GLN A 544 23.24 29.53 13.97
C GLN A 544 22.98 29.66 12.45
N GLY A 545 24.00 30.02 11.65
CA GLY A 545 23.90 30.05 10.20
C GLY A 545 23.67 28.66 9.58
N ILE A 546 24.42 27.64 10.03
CA ILE A 546 24.25 26.26 9.56
C ILE A 546 22.92 25.66 10.04
N LEU A 547 22.52 25.94 11.28
CA LEU A 547 21.24 25.50 11.84
C LEU A 547 20.05 26.12 11.09
N LEU A 548 20.10 27.42 10.79
CA LEU A 548 19.09 28.10 9.96
C LEU A 548 19.01 27.49 8.56
N ALA A 549 20.15 27.25 7.90
CA ALA A 549 20.19 26.61 6.59
C ALA A 549 19.59 25.18 6.61
N ALA A 550 19.88 24.40 7.65
CA ALA A 550 19.32 23.06 7.84
C ALA A 550 17.81 23.10 8.10
N MET A 551 17.33 23.98 8.99
CA MET A 551 15.90 24.11 9.30
C MET A 551 15.10 24.65 8.12
N ALA A 552 15.65 25.60 7.35
CA ALA A 552 15.05 26.08 6.10
C ALA A 552 14.99 24.96 5.04
N GLY A 553 16.06 24.16 4.90
CA GLY A 553 16.09 23.00 4.01
C GLY A 553 15.06 21.93 4.39
N PHE A 554 14.88 21.64 5.69
CA PHE A 554 13.84 20.75 6.18
C PHE A 554 12.43 21.33 5.99
N PHE A 555 12.22 22.64 6.19
CA PHE A 555 10.94 23.30 5.95
C PHE A 555 10.54 23.24 4.47
N VAL A 556 11.42 23.66 3.55
CA VAL A 556 11.19 23.59 2.09
C VAL A 556 10.88 22.15 1.66
N ARG A 557 11.64 21.17 2.16
CA ARG A 557 11.40 19.75 1.90
C ARG A 557 10.04 19.29 2.43
N GLN A 558 9.60 19.77 3.60
CA GLN A 558 8.32 19.38 4.19
C GLN A 558 7.12 20.03 3.49
N CYS A 559 7.27 21.23 2.94
CA CYS A 559 6.27 21.85 2.06
C CYS A 559 6.00 21.04 0.77
N VAL A 560 6.98 20.23 0.34
CA VAL A 560 6.90 19.38 -0.85
C VAL A 560 6.30 18.00 -0.57
N LEU A 561 6.79 17.27 0.45
CA LEU A 561 6.58 15.81 0.55
C LEU A 561 5.24 15.34 1.16
N VAL A 562 4.46 16.24 1.77
CA VAL A 562 3.08 16.01 2.31
C VAL A 562 2.82 14.58 2.87
N PRO A 563 3.62 14.09 3.85
CA PRO A 563 3.64 12.66 4.20
C PRO A 563 2.40 12.16 4.97
N PHE A 564 1.58 13.04 5.56
CA PHE A 564 0.42 12.63 6.35
C PHE A 564 -0.83 12.39 5.52
N LEU A 565 -1.67 11.45 5.99
CA LEU A 565 -3.01 11.19 5.45
C LEU A 565 -3.90 12.43 5.61
N ASN A 566 -3.95 12.97 6.83
CA ASN A 566 -4.76 14.13 7.17
C ASN A 566 -4.03 15.43 6.77
N PRO A 567 -4.60 16.30 5.92
CA PRO A 567 -3.98 17.58 5.57
C PRO A 567 -3.79 18.52 6.77
N VAL A 568 -4.65 18.40 7.79
CA VAL A 568 -4.48 19.07 9.09
C VAL A 568 -3.15 18.72 9.76
N SER A 569 -2.76 17.43 9.73
CA SER A 569 -1.48 16.98 10.30
C SER A 569 -0.28 17.47 9.49
N ASN A 570 -0.41 17.56 8.16
CA ASN A 570 0.59 18.22 7.31
C ASN A 570 0.73 19.72 7.67
N ALA A 571 -0.39 20.41 7.88
CA ALA A 571 -0.41 21.83 8.23
C ALA A 571 0.17 22.12 9.63
N SER A 572 -0.12 21.27 10.63
CA SER A 572 0.51 21.37 11.94
C SER A 572 2.02 21.15 11.87
N GLU A 573 2.47 20.25 11.00
CA GLU A 573 3.89 20.00 10.79
C GLU A 573 4.57 21.14 10.02
N TRP A 574 3.90 21.79 9.06
CA TRP A 574 4.44 23.01 8.46
C TRP A 574 4.59 24.14 9.47
N MET A 575 3.62 24.29 10.38
CA MET A 575 3.69 25.28 11.45
C MET A 575 4.82 24.96 12.46
N SER A 576 5.09 23.68 12.73
CA SER A 576 6.23 23.27 13.58
C SER A 576 7.57 23.61 12.93
N ARG A 577 7.74 23.31 11.64
CA ARG A 577 8.97 23.60 10.90
C ARG A 577 9.17 25.11 10.69
N LEU A 578 8.11 25.87 10.45
CA LEU A 578 8.14 27.32 10.41
C LEU A 578 8.57 27.91 11.76
N ASN A 579 8.08 27.37 12.89
CA ASN A 579 8.52 27.79 14.21
C ASN A 579 10.04 27.61 14.40
N TYR A 580 10.61 26.47 14.01
CA TYR A 580 12.07 26.26 14.08
C TYR A 580 12.85 27.26 13.22
N VAL A 581 12.37 27.58 12.01
CA VAL A 581 13.01 28.58 11.13
C VAL A 581 12.94 29.97 11.76
N LEU A 582 11.79 30.38 12.28
CA LEU A 582 11.62 31.67 12.96
C LEU A 582 12.50 31.79 14.21
N THR A 583 12.58 30.75 15.05
CA THR A 583 13.47 30.72 16.22
C THR A 583 14.95 30.77 15.80
N ALA A 584 15.36 30.05 14.75
CA ALA A 584 16.74 30.10 14.24
C ALA A 584 17.10 31.47 13.62
N VAL A 585 16.16 32.15 12.97
CA VAL A 585 16.36 33.54 12.51
C VAL A 585 16.56 34.48 13.70
N ILE A 586 15.74 34.39 14.75
CA ILE A 586 15.90 35.22 15.97
C ILE A 586 17.24 34.93 16.64
N ALA A 587 17.61 33.65 16.79
CA ALA A 587 18.90 33.24 17.37
C ALA A 587 20.10 33.77 16.57
N LEU A 588 20.03 33.76 15.24
CA LEU A 588 21.07 34.33 14.38
C LEU A 588 21.13 35.87 14.50
N CYS A 589 19.99 36.56 14.57
CA CYS A 589 19.96 38.02 14.78
C CYS A 589 20.49 38.45 16.16
N VAL A 590 20.30 37.61 17.20
CA VAL A 590 20.92 37.80 18.53
C VAL A 590 22.43 37.54 18.46
N ALA A 591 22.87 36.47 17.79
CA ALA A 591 24.29 36.15 17.61
C ALA A 591 25.08 37.16 16.76
N LEU A 592 24.41 37.90 15.87
CA LEU A 592 24.98 38.99 15.04
C LEU A 592 24.90 40.38 15.71
N ASP A 593 24.51 40.46 16.99
CA ASP A 593 24.39 41.68 17.79
C ASP A 593 23.55 42.80 17.12
N VAL A 594 22.45 42.42 16.46
CA VAL A 594 21.62 43.36 15.71
C VAL A 594 20.97 44.39 16.66
N LYS A 595 21.00 45.67 16.26
CA LYS A 595 20.36 46.79 16.98
C LYS A 595 18.89 46.46 17.29
N GLY A 596 18.58 46.31 18.58
CA GLY A 596 17.26 45.91 19.06
C GLY A 596 17.16 44.50 19.64
N LYS A 597 18.27 43.76 19.82
CA LYS A 597 18.29 42.38 20.35
C LYS A 597 17.36 42.09 21.54
N ALA A 598 17.27 42.99 22.53
CA ALA A 598 16.39 42.82 23.70
C ALA A 598 14.87 42.80 23.38
N VAL A 599 14.46 43.32 22.22
CA VAL A 599 13.07 43.26 21.73
C VAL A 599 12.82 41.98 20.92
N LEU A 600 13.85 41.50 20.21
CA LEU A 600 13.84 40.23 19.48
C LEU A 600 13.79 39.02 20.43
N ASP A 601 14.66 39.02 21.45
CA ASP A 601 14.83 37.98 22.46
C ASP A 601 13.68 37.91 23.50
N GLY A 602 12.87 38.97 23.57
CA GLY A 602 11.73 39.07 24.48
C GLY A 602 10.37 39.12 23.76
N PRO A 603 9.74 40.30 23.63
CA PRO A 603 8.38 40.43 23.10
C PRO A 603 8.10 39.70 21.78
N ILE A 604 9.01 39.78 20.79
CA ILE A 604 8.81 39.16 19.48
C ILE A 604 8.81 37.62 19.60
N LEU A 605 9.76 37.09 20.37
CA LEU A 605 9.87 35.66 20.65
C LEU A 605 8.60 35.11 21.33
N TYR A 606 8.05 35.83 22.32
CA TYR A 606 6.79 35.46 22.96
C TYR A 606 5.57 35.49 22.02
N ILE A 607 5.52 36.43 21.08
CA ILE A 607 4.42 36.50 20.08
C ILE A 607 4.49 35.29 19.14
N VAL A 608 5.68 34.91 18.67
CA VAL A 608 5.88 33.71 17.85
C VAL A 608 5.43 32.45 18.61
N TYR A 609 5.79 32.31 19.89
CA TYR A 609 5.35 31.18 20.73
C TYR A 609 3.84 31.14 20.94
N ALA A 610 3.21 32.28 21.28
CA ALA A 610 1.76 32.34 21.52
C ALA A 610 0.96 31.90 20.27
N ILE A 611 1.41 32.31 19.08
CA ILE A 611 0.79 31.92 17.81
C ILE A 611 1.05 30.43 17.51
N THR A 612 2.28 29.94 17.63
CA THR A 612 2.63 28.58 17.21
C THR A 612 2.10 27.51 18.17
N TYR A 613 2.15 27.72 19.48
CA TYR A 613 1.51 26.82 20.45
C TYR A 613 -0.03 26.90 20.38
N GLY A 614 -0.61 28.09 20.20
CA GLY A 614 -2.05 28.26 20.00
C GLY A 614 -2.55 27.50 18.76
N MET A 615 -1.80 27.54 17.66
CA MET A 615 -2.09 26.77 16.45
C MET A 615 -1.88 25.26 16.63
N GLY A 616 -0.89 24.82 17.42
CA GLY A 616 -0.73 23.41 17.81
C GLY A 616 -1.93 22.85 18.60
N VAL A 617 -2.50 23.66 19.50
CA VAL A 617 -3.75 23.33 20.22
C VAL A 617 -4.95 23.36 19.26
N TYR A 618 -5.05 24.32 18.36
CA TYR A 618 -6.10 24.36 17.33
C TYR A 618 -6.11 23.10 16.45
N PHE A 619 -4.95 22.73 15.89
CA PHE A 619 -4.80 21.53 15.05
C PHE A 619 -5.06 20.23 15.83
N THR A 620 -4.82 20.23 17.14
CA THR A 620 -5.22 19.14 18.04
C THR A 620 -6.74 19.01 18.14
N VAL A 621 -7.43 20.12 18.40
CA VAL A 621 -8.88 20.14 18.65
C VAL A 621 -9.69 19.87 17.38
N ILE A 622 -9.30 20.44 16.24
CA ILE A 622 -10.01 20.27 14.96
C ILE A 622 -9.91 18.83 14.40
N ASN A 623 -8.92 18.05 14.85
CA ASN A 623 -8.71 16.67 14.42
C ASN A 623 -9.54 15.64 15.23
N TRP A 624 -10.40 16.07 16.16
CA TRP A 624 -11.38 15.17 16.79
C TRP A 624 -12.60 14.94 15.88
N SER A 625 -13.05 13.69 15.78
CA SER A 625 -14.24 13.32 15.01
C SER A 625 -15.52 14.04 15.46
N PHE A 626 -15.68 14.31 16.76
CA PHE A 626 -16.76 15.16 17.27
C PHE A 626 -16.68 16.59 16.72
N MET A 627 -15.48 17.18 16.69
CA MET A 627 -15.28 18.54 16.17
C MET A 627 -15.49 18.60 14.65
N GLN A 628 -15.04 17.58 13.91
CA GLN A 628 -15.30 17.45 12.47
C GLN A 628 -16.80 17.32 12.16
N ARG A 629 -17.53 16.51 12.93
CA ARG A 629 -19.01 16.39 12.84
C ARG A 629 -19.71 17.71 13.22
N PHE A 630 -19.21 18.43 14.22
CA PHE A 630 -19.69 19.78 14.55
C PHE A 630 -19.47 20.76 13.39
N VAL A 631 -18.27 20.82 12.82
CA VAL A 631 -17.95 21.67 11.67
C VAL A 631 -18.80 21.33 10.43
N LYS A 632 -19.01 20.04 10.11
CA LYS A 632 -19.94 19.63 9.02
C LYS A 632 -21.36 20.12 9.27
N ARG A 633 -21.87 20.01 10.51
CA ARG A 633 -23.21 20.49 10.90
C ARG A 633 -23.33 22.02 10.89
N VAL A 634 -22.30 22.73 11.35
CA VAL A 634 -22.26 24.19 11.38
C VAL A 634 -22.14 24.79 9.97
N SER A 635 -21.43 24.12 9.05
CA SER A 635 -21.34 24.53 7.63
C SER A 635 -22.54 24.10 6.77
N GLY A 636 -23.47 23.28 7.30
CA GLY A 636 -24.62 22.75 6.55
C GLY A 636 -24.22 21.85 5.36
N ARG A 637 -23.01 21.27 5.38
CA ARG A 637 -22.43 20.61 4.21
C ARG A 637 -22.97 19.19 4.00
N ILE A 638 -23.48 18.93 2.80
CA ILE A 638 -23.79 17.59 2.29
C ILE A 638 -22.54 17.00 1.62
N ASP A 639 -22.29 15.71 1.85
CA ASP A 639 -21.13 14.97 1.34
C ASP A 639 -21.58 13.86 0.37
N PHE A 640 -20.90 13.72 -0.79
CA PHE A 640 -21.10 12.65 -1.79
C PHE A 640 -19.82 11.84 -2.10
N SER A 641 -19.99 10.54 -2.36
CA SER A 641 -18.92 9.58 -2.64
C SER A 641 -18.41 9.59 -4.08
N ILE A 642 -19.27 10.00 -5.03
CA ILE A 642 -19.03 10.07 -6.48
C ILE A 642 -19.38 11.48 -6.99
N ASP A 643 -18.95 11.84 -8.20
CA ASP A 643 -19.34 13.12 -8.83
C ASP A 643 -20.78 13.06 -9.35
N ILE A 644 -21.75 13.12 -8.43
CA ILE A 644 -23.18 12.84 -8.69
C ILE A 644 -23.82 13.77 -9.74
N PHE A 645 -23.21 14.92 -10.03
CA PHE A 645 -23.67 15.85 -11.06
C PHE A 645 -22.96 15.70 -12.41
N SER A 646 -21.98 14.79 -12.54
CA SER A 646 -21.30 14.57 -13.81
C SER A 646 -22.22 13.90 -14.86
N PRO A 647 -22.13 14.29 -16.15
CA PRO A 647 -22.76 13.53 -17.23
C PRO A 647 -22.25 12.09 -17.30
N ARG A 648 -20.94 11.88 -17.09
CA ARG A 648 -20.20 10.59 -17.23
C ARG A 648 -20.50 9.54 -16.13
N ILE A 649 -21.67 9.59 -15.50
CA ILE A 649 -22.15 8.50 -14.65
C ILE A 649 -22.78 7.46 -15.56
N ASP A 650 -22.43 6.18 -15.37
CA ASP A 650 -23.17 5.10 -16.02
C ASP A 650 -24.58 5.01 -15.43
N LEU A 651 -25.56 5.54 -16.18
CA LEU A 651 -26.99 5.49 -15.90
C LEU A 651 -27.72 4.39 -16.70
N SER A 652 -26.98 3.44 -17.29
CA SER A 652 -27.57 2.30 -18.00
C SER A 652 -28.32 1.36 -17.06
N ALA A 653 -29.21 0.54 -17.60
CA ALA A 653 -29.87 -0.54 -16.86
C ALA A 653 -28.88 -1.56 -16.25
N SER A 654 -27.65 -1.61 -16.76
CA SER A 654 -26.54 -2.44 -16.28
C SER A 654 -25.60 -1.74 -15.28
N SER A 655 -25.90 -0.50 -14.88
CA SER A 655 -25.01 0.37 -14.10
C SER A 655 -24.29 -0.34 -12.94
N PRO A 656 -22.96 -0.20 -12.80
CA PRO A 656 -22.21 -0.83 -11.72
C PRO A 656 -22.65 -0.31 -10.35
N HIS A 657 -23.15 0.92 -10.26
CA HIS A 657 -23.62 1.50 -9.00
C HIS A 657 -24.90 0.83 -8.50
N THR A 658 -25.92 0.64 -9.36
CA THR A 658 -27.18 -0.01 -8.98
C THR A 658 -27.00 -1.51 -8.77
N LYS A 659 -26.22 -2.18 -9.64
CA LYS A 659 -25.83 -3.59 -9.46
C LYS A 659 -25.15 -3.81 -8.09
N ARG A 660 -24.23 -2.92 -7.69
CA ARG A 660 -23.55 -2.98 -6.40
C ARG A 660 -24.50 -2.78 -5.22
N ARG A 661 -25.26 -1.67 -5.21
CA ARG A 661 -26.13 -1.17 -4.11
C ARG A 661 -27.49 -1.86 -3.99
N ILE A 662 -27.76 -2.88 -4.81
CA ILE A 662 -29.03 -3.63 -4.80
C ILE A 662 -28.77 -5.13 -4.85
N TRP A 663 -28.09 -5.61 -5.90
CA TRP A 663 -27.91 -7.03 -6.16
C TRP A 663 -26.75 -7.62 -5.34
N GLN A 664 -25.54 -7.07 -5.50
CA GLN A 664 -24.33 -7.60 -4.87
C GLN A 664 -24.35 -7.45 -3.34
N GLU A 665 -24.81 -6.32 -2.83
CA GLU A 665 -25.05 -6.09 -1.40
C GLU A 665 -26.01 -7.13 -0.80
N ALA A 666 -27.18 -7.37 -1.44
CA ALA A 666 -28.14 -8.36 -0.96
C ALA A 666 -27.57 -9.78 -0.94
N ILE A 667 -26.77 -10.17 -1.94
CA ILE A 667 -26.14 -11.50 -1.97
C ILE A 667 -25.08 -11.63 -0.86
N SER A 668 -24.19 -10.64 -0.71
CA SER A 668 -23.19 -10.66 0.37
C SER A 668 -23.84 -10.70 1.76
N VAL A 669 -24.90 -9.91 1.99
CA VAL A 669 -25.69 -9.96 3.24
C VAL A 669 -26.31 -11.34 3.45
N LEU A 670 -26.92 -11.94 2.43
CA LEU A 670 -27.56 -13.27 2.54
C LEU A 670 -26.54 -14.37 2.90
N PHE A 671 -25.36 -14.37 2.27
CA PHE A 671 -24.31 -15.34 2.57
C PHE A 671 -23.71 -15.16 3.97
N LEU A 672 -23.54 -13.92 4.43
CA LEU A 672 -22.84 -13.61 5.69
C LEU A 672 -23.74 -13.64 6.93
N THR A 673 -25.03 -13.34 6.79
CA THR A 673 -26.01 -13.33 7.91
C THR A 673 -26.69 -14.69 8.15
N ASN A 674 -26.76 -15.57 7.14
CA ASN A 674 -27.39 -16.88 7.28
C ASN A 674 -26.58 -17.82 8.20
N PRO A 675 -27.22 -18.53 9.17
CA PRO A 675 -26.50 -19.31 10.19
C PRO A 675 -25.82 -20.60 9.67
N GLU A 676 -26.23 -21.16 8.53
CA GLU A 676 -25.53 -22.31 7.91
C GLU A 676 -24.37 -21.88 7.00
N CYS A 677 -24.41 -20.63 6.50
CA CYS A 677 -23.53 -20.14 5.45
C CYS A 677 -22.49 -19.11 5.93
N GLY A 678 -22.79 -18.33 6.97
CA GLY A 678 -21.97 -17.21 7.45
C GLY A 678 -20.59 -17.61 7.98
N ILE A 679 -19.74 -16.61 8.24
CA ILE A 679 -18.40 -16.84 8.78
C ILE A 679 -18.50 -17.15 10.28
N PRO A 680 -17.85 -18.20 10.82
CA PRO A 680 -17.92 -18.51 12.24
C PRO A 680 -17.35 -17.36 13.09
N LYS A 681 -18.04 -16.97 14.17
CA LYS A 681 -17.71 -15.77 14.99
C LYS A 681 -16.30 -15.73 15.62
N THR A 682 -15.56 -16.84 15.57
CA THR A 682 -14.20 -17.01 16.10
C THR A 682 -13.13 -17.14 15.02
N GLN A 683 -13.52 -17.18 13.74
CA GLN A 683 -12.65 -17.46 12.59
C GLN A 683 -11.97 -16.17 12.09
N PRO A 684 -10.63 -16.06 12.12
CA PRO A 684 -9.94 -14.91 11.55
C PRO A 684 -9.88 -15.02 10.02
N MET A 685 -10.23 -13.93 9.32
CA MET A 685 -10.12 -13.83 7.85
C MET A 685 -8.69 -13.45 7.43
N ASP A 686 -7.72 -14.28 7.82
CA ASP A 686 -6.30 -14.09 7.50
C ASP A 686 -5.94 -14.79 6.18
N PHE A 687 -5.14 -14.12 5.34
CA PHE A 687 -4.79 -14.58 3.99
C PHE A 687 -3.27 -14.71 3.82
N ALA A 688 -2.82 -15.79 3.17
CA ALA A 688 -1.50 -15.81 2.54
C ALA A 688 -1.54 -14.89 1.30
N GLN A 689 -0.65 -13.90 1.26
CA GLN A 689 -0.54 -12.91 0.19
C GLN A 689 0.93 -12.77 -0.22
N ALA A 690 1.16 -12.51 -1.50
CA ALA A 690 2.48 -12.16 -2.02
C ALA A 690 2.83 -10.69 -1.69
N ARG A 691 4.10 -10.30 -1.70
CA ARG A 691 4.50 -8.92 -1.31
C ARG A 691 4.23 -7.91 -2.44
N ASP A 692 4.41 -8.37 -3.67
CA ASP A 692 4.37 -7.58 -4.89
C ASP A 692 3.28 -8.14 -5.86
N SER A 693 2.29 -8.88 -5.33
CA SER A 693 1.27 -9.65 -6.07
C SER A 693 1.86 -10.68 -7.04
N GLU A 694 2.99 -11.29 -6.67
CA GLU A 694 3.59 -12.37 -7.47
C GLU A 694 2.62 -13.56 -7.64
N TYR A 695 1.76 -13.85 -6.66
CA TYR A 695 0.75 -14.92 -6.73
C TYR A 695 -0.59 -14.52 -6.07
N PRO A 696 -1.72 -15.18 -6.43
CA PRO A 696 -3.06 -14.82 -5.91
C PRO A 696 -3.24 -15.11 -4.41
N PRO A 697 -4.12 -14.36 -3.71
CA PRO A 697 -4.34 -14.53 -2.28
C PRO A 697 -5.08 -15.83 -1.96
N TYR A 698 -4.82 -16.40 -0.77
CA TYR A 698 -5.47 -17.63 -0.31
C TYR A 698 -5.83 -17.54 1.18
N LEU A 699 -7.10 -17.78 1.51
CA LEU A 699 -7.62 -17.76 2.88
C LEU A 699 -7.00 -18.90 3.71
N LEU A 700 -6.52 -18.59 4.92
CA LEU A 700 -5.94 -19.57 5.82
C LEU A 700 -6.99 -20.17 6.77
N ASN A 701 -6.70 -21.33 7.36
CA ASN A 701 -7.51 -22.01 8.37
C ASN A 701 -8.98 -22.31 8.01
N PHE A 702 -9.34 -22.30 6.72
CA PHE A 702 -10.71 -22.42 6.20
C PHE A 702 -11.60 -23.41 6.99
N ALA A 703 -12.62 -22.89 7.66
CA ALA A 703 -13.49 -23.64 8.57
C ALA A 703 -14.56 -24.45 7.82
N GLY A 704 -14.87 -24.06 6.58
CA GLY A 704 -15.75 -24.80 5.67
C GLY A 704 -17.08 -24.11 5.39
N THR A 705 -17.20 -22.78 5.48
CA THR A 705 -18.47 -22.08 5.20
C THR A 705 -18.51 -21.37 3.83
N PRO A 706 -19.68 -21.31 3.16
CA PRO A 706 -19.86 -20.54 1.94
C PRO A 706 -19.49 -19.05 2.07
N GLY A 707 -19.73 -18.43 3.23
CA GLY A 707 -19.39 -17.03 3.50
C GLY A 707 -17.89 -16.77 3.50
N GLU A 708 -17.09 -17.68 4.10
CA GLU A 708 -15.62 -17.62 3.99
C GLU A 708 -15.16 -17.66 2.52
N ARG A 709 -15.77 -18.53 1.71
CA ARG A 709 -15.44 -18.68 0.28
C ARG A 709 -15.89 -17.52 -0.58
N HIS A 710 -17.04 -16.92 -0.27
CA HIS A 710 -17.54 -15.72 -0.95
C HIS A 710 -16.57 -14.56 -0.75
N VAL A 711 -16.15 -14.30 0.49
CA VAL A 711 -15.14 -13.27 0.80
C VAL A 711 -13.77 -13.61 0.21
N GLU A 712 -13.35 -14.89 0.22
CA GLU A 712 -12.10 -15.30 -0.44
C GLU A 712 -12.14 -15.04 -1.96
N ASN A 713 -13.25 -15.37 -2.63
CA ASN A 713 -13.43 -15.10 -4.06
C ASN A 713 -13.40 -13.57 -4.33
N LEU A 714 -14.05 -12.75 -3.51
CA LEU A 714 -14.01 -11.28 -3.60
C LEU A 714 -12.63 -10.69 -3.31
N LYS A 715 -11.85 -11.31 -2.41
CA LYS A 715 -10.45 -10.93 -2.14
C LYS A 715 -9.54 -11.28 -3.32
N ILE A 716 -9.74 -12.44 -3.94
CA ILE A 716 -9.01 -12.81 -5.16
C ILE A 716 -9.31 -11.84 -6.29
N LEU A 717 -10.58 -11.51 -6.55
CA LEU A 717 -10.99 -10.55 -7.59
C LEU A 717 -10.36 -9.16 -7.38
N ARG A 718 -10.32 -8.67 -6.12
CA ARG A 718 -9.64 -7.43 -5.73
C ARG A 718 -8.13 -7.45 -5.98
N GLU A 719 -7.46 -8.60 -5.90
CA GLU A 719 -6.01 -8.68 -6.11
C GLU A 719 -5.59 -9.02 -7.56
N VAL A 720 -6.38 -9.81 -8.30
CA VAL A 720 -5.99 -10.27 -9.67
C VAL A 720 -6.71 -9.54 -10.81
N GLY A 721 -7.82 -8.85 -10.55
CA GLY A 721 -8.63 -8.16 -11.56
C GLY A 721 -9.52 -9.09 -12.39
N MET A 722 -10.54 -8.51 -13.04
CA MET A 722 -11.60 -9.29 -13.72
C MET A 722 -11.08 -10.13 -14.90
N ALA A 723 -10.06 -9.64 -15.63
CA ALA A 723 -9.45 -10.38 -16.74
C ALA A 723 -8.81 -11.70 -16.26
N SER A 724 -7.86 -11.63 -15.33
CA SER A 724 -7.20 -12.80 -14.73
C SER A 724 -8.19 -13.75 -14.04
N TYR A 725 -9.22 -13.20 -13.39
CA TYR A 725 -10.28 -13.98 -12.74
C TYR A 725 -11.07 -14.78 -13.78
N SER A 726 -11.61 -14.12 -14.81
CA SER A 726 -12.42 -14.78 -15.85
C SER A 726 -11.62 -15.79 -16.68
N GLN A 727 -10.35 -15.49 -17.00
CA GLN A 727 -9.42 -16.44 -17.62
C GLN A 727 -9.26 -17.71 -16.75
N GLY A 728 -9.09 -17.55 -15.44
CA GLY A 728 -9.03 -18.66 -14.48
C GLY A 728 -10.32 -19.50 -14.43
N VAL A 729 -11.50 -18.87 -14.56
CA VAL A 729 -12.78 -19.60 -14.68
C VAL A 729 -12.82 -20.41 -15.97
N VAL A 730 -12.39 -19.84 -17.10
CA VAL A 730 -12.33 -20.55 -18.40
C VAL A 730 -11.37 -21.74 -18.35
N MET A 731 -10.20 -21.63 -17.69
CA MET A 731 -9.29 -22.77 -17.50
C MET A 731 -9.90 -23.91 -16.68
N LEU A 732 -10.69 -23.60 -15.64
CA LEU A 732 -11.26 -24.61 -14.73
C LEU A 732 -12.64 -25.14 -15.14
N ALA A 733 -13.39 -24.43 -15.99
CA ALA A 733 -14.78 -24.76 -16.34
C ALA A 733 -15.10 -24.74 -17.85
N GLY A 734 -14.20 -24.25 -18.71
CA GLY A 734 -14.37 -24.27 -20.17
C GLY A 734 -14.08 -25.63 -20.81
N ALA A 735 -14.16 -25.70 -22.15
CA ALA A 735 -14.09 -26.97 -22.90
C ALA A 735 -12.84 -27.82 -22.61
N ARG A 736 -11.65 -27.20 -22.43
CA ARG A 736 -10.39 -27.90 -22.12
C ARG A 736 -10.17 -28.19 -20.62
N ALA A 737 -11.14 -27.88 -19.76
CA ALA A 737 -11.03 -28.11 -18.31
C ALA A 737 -10.70 -29.57 -17.91
N PRO A 738 -11.14 -30.65 -18.60
CA PRO A 738 -10.75 -32.01 -18.24
C PRO A 738 -9.23 -32.26 -18.34
N GLU A 739 -8.61 -31.78 -19.43
CA GLU A 739 -7.16 -31.86 -19.65
C GLU A 739 -6.41 -31.06 -18.58
N PHE A 740 -6.84 -29.82 -18.35
CA PHE A 740 -6.20 -28.91 -17.39
C PHE A 740 -6.32 -29.42 -15.94
N ARG A 741 -7.45 -30.02 -15.56
CA ARG A 741 -7.63 -30.68 -14.25
C ARG A 741 -6.67 -31.86 -14.05
N ALA A 742 -6.34 -32.62 -15.11
CA ALA A 742 -5.36 -33.70 -15.04
C ALA A 742 -3.93 -33.18 -14.85
N LEU A 743 -3.56 -32.08 -15.53
CA LEU A 743 -2.28 -31.38 -15.33
C LEU A 743 -2.15 -30.87 -13.89
N VAL A 744 -3.17 -30.17 -13.37
CA VAL A 744 -3.21 -29.66 -11.99
C VAL A 744 -3.12 -30.79 -10.96
N ASP A 745 -3.88 -31.88 -11.12
CA ASP A 745 -3.83 -33.02 -10.19
C ASP A 745 -2.46 -33.72 -10.21
N THR A 746 -1.79 -33.78 -11.37
CA THR A 746 -0.41 -34.28 -11.50
C THR A 746 0.58 -33.41 -10.70
N ILE A 747 0.51 -32.08 -10.86
CA ILE A 747 1.30 -31.12 -10.09
C ILE A 747 1.06 -31.29 -8.59
N GLN A 748 -0.21 -31.28 -8.16
CA GLN A 748 -0.61 -31.46 -6.76
C GLN A 748 -0.26 -32.83 -6.15
N ARG A 749 0.07 -33.85 -6.97
CA ARG A 749 0.53 -35.17 -6.51
C ARG A 749 2.05 -35.28 -6.39
N HIS A 750 2.80 -34.71 -7.34
CA HIS A 750 4.24 -35.03 -7.51
C HIS A 750 5.17 -33.80 -7.44
N PHE A 751 4.68 -32.60 -7.73
CA PHE A 751 5.48 -31.39 -7.97
C PHE A 751 5.06 -30.22 -7.06
N VAL A 752 4.86 -30.53 -5.78
CA VAL A 752 4.62 -29.58 -4.68
C VAL A 752 5.50 -29.97 -3.48
N GLY A 753 5.93 -28.99 -2.68
CA GLY A 753 6.92 -29.12 -1.62
C GLY A 753 8.37 -28.86 -2.12
N PRO A 754 9.37 -29.24 -1.32
CA PRO A 754 10.78 -29.01 -1.65
C PRO A 754 11.27 -29.83 -2.84
N ASP A 755 12.43 -29.39 -3.34
CA ASP A 755 13.20 -30.03 -4.41
C ASP A 755 12.41 -30.17 -5.73
N CYS A 756 11.61 -29.14 -6.04
CA CYS A 756 11.02 -28.93 -7.35
C CYS A 756 11.92 -28.01 -8.18
N TYR A 757 11.95 -28.21 -9.50
CA TYR A 757 12.81 -27.50 -10.44
C TYR A 757 12.02 -26.57 -11.35
N TRP A 758 12.55 -25.40 -11.69
CA TRP A 758 12.08 -24.59 -12.81
C TRP A 758 13.20 -23.78 -13.44
N ARG A 759 13.23 -23.80 -14.77
CA ARG A 759 14.05 -22.89 -15.57
C ARG A 759 13.21 -22.35 -16.73
N ASP A 760 12.94 -21.05 -16.68
CA ASP A 760 12.46 -20.28 -17.83
C ASP A 760 13.43 -20.46 -19.02
N PRO A 761 12.97 -20.90 -20.21
CA PRO A 761 13.79 -21.05 -21.40
C PRO A 761 14.04 -19.72 -22.14
N ALA A 762 13.22 -18.69 -21.92
CA ALA A 762 13.29 -17.38 -22.56
C ALA A 762 14.11 -16.36 -21.75
N ALA A 763 14.34 -16.60 -20.45
CA ALA A 763 15.31 -15.82 -19.68
C ALA A 763 16.75 -16.30 -19.92
N ASP A 764 17.57 -15.40 -20.45
CA ASP A 764 19.02 -15.42 -20.24
C ASP A 764 19.33 -15.67 -18.75
N ALA A 765 20.25 -16.60 -18.48
CA ALA A 765 20.42 -17.25 -17.18
C ALA A 765 20.40 -16.24 -16.01
N ALA A 766 19.25 -16.17 -15.33
CA ALA A 766 18.93 -15.06 -14.43
C ALA A 766 20.04 -14.88 -13.38
N PRO A 767 20.74 -13.72 -13.31
CA PRO A 767 22.07 -13.60 -12.71
C PRO A 767 22.12 -13.72 -11.17
N ARG A 768 21.06 -14.23 -10.55
CA ARG A 768 20.92 -14.52 -9.12
C ARG A 768 20.50 -15.97 -8.83
N CYS A 769 20.00 -16.76 -9.78
CA CYS A 769 19.66 -18.16 -9.54
C CYS A 769 20.59 -19.09 -10.32
N ARG A 770 21.37 -19.91 -9.62
CA ARG A 770 22.28 -20.89 -10.25
C ARG A 770 21.69 -22.29 -10.33
N ARG A 771 20.95 -22.71 -9.30
CA ARG A 771 20.57 -24.12 -9.09
C ARG A 771 19.21 -24.48 -9.67
N HIS A 772 18.34 -23.50 -9.92
CA HIS A 772 16.98 -23.68 -10.45
C HIS A 772 16.04 -24.61 -9.64
N PHE A 773 16.48 -25.08 -8.47
CA PHE A 773 15.68 -25.80 -7.50
C PHE A 773 15.11 -24.88 -6.42
N GLY A 774 13.99 -25.29 -5.84
CA GLY A 774 13.33 -24.57 -4.75
C GLY A 774 12.22 -25.37 -4.07
N ASN A 775 11.47 -24.66 -3.23
CA ASN A 775 10.22 -25.14 -2.65
C ASN A 775 9.04 -24.61 -3.47
N ALA A 776 8.11 -25.48 -3.85
CA ALA A 776 6.97 -25.12 -4.70
C ALA A 776 5.62 -25.36 -4.01
N TRP A 777 4.65 -24.47 -4.22
CA TRP A 777 3.27 -24.66 -3.80
C TRP A 777 2.29 -24.26 -4.91
N PHE A 778 1.07 -24.76 -4.81
CA PHE A 778 0.03 -24.53 -5.81
C PHE A 778 -1.10 -23.71 -5.19
N VAL A 779 -1.40 -22.56 -5.81
CA VAL A 779 -2.57 -21.73 -5.51
C VAL A 779 -3.68 -22.15 -6.49
N PRO A 780 -4.87 -22.54 -6.03
CA PRO A 780 -5.88 -23.13 -6.91
C PRO A 780 -6.58 -22.14 -7.83
N PHE A 781 -6.60 -20.84 -7.53
CA PHE A 781 -7.34 -19.87 -8.32
C PHE A 781 -6.83 -18.41 -8.22
N PRO A 782 -6.60 -17.73 -9.37
CA PRO A 782 -6.30 -18.33 -10.66
C PRO A 782 -5.19 -19.40 -10.54
N PRO A 783 -5.31 -20.54 -11.23
CA PRO A 783 -4.38 -21.67 -11.09
C PRO A 783 -2.93 -21.22 -11.26
N SER A 784 -2.11 -21.32 -10.19
CA SER A 784 -0.73 -20.84 -10.20
C SER A 784 0.22 -21.79 -9.47
N VAL A 785 1.38 -22.08 -10.05
CA VAL A 785 2.49 -22.77 -9.35
C VAL A 785 3.50 -21.72 -8.90
N VAL A 786 3.65 -21.57 -7.59
CA VAL A 786 4.57 -20.62 -6.96
C VAL A 786 5.83 -21.38 -6.53
N ILE A 787 7.00 -20.85 -6.88
CA ILE A 787 8.30 -21.48 -6.65
C ILE A 787 9.22 -20.48 -5.97
N ARG A 788 9.73 -20.83 -4.79
CA ARG A 788 10.78 -20.10 -4.10
C ARG A 788 12.10 -20.83 -4.27
N TYR A 789 13.00 -20.29 -5.09
CA TYR A 789 14.31 -20.87 -5.32
C TYR A 789 15.18 -20.84 -4.06
N ASP A 790 15.99 -21.88 -3.84
CA ASP A 790 16.88 -21.99 -2.66
C ASP A 790 17.79 -20.77 -2.48
N ASP A 791 18.38 -20.32 -3.60
CA ASP A 791 19.40 -19.27 -3.67
C ASP A 791 18.92 -18.04 -4.46
N GLY A 792 17.60 -17.88 -4.67
CA GLY A 792 17.05 -16.95 -5.67
C GLY A 792 15.73 -16.26 -5.30
N PRO A 793 15.09 -15.58 -6.26
CA PRO A 793 13.80 -14.91 -6.06
C PRO A 793 12.63 -15.92 -5.92
N LEU A 794 11.44 -15.38 -5.69
CA LEU A 794 10.19 -16.10 -5.91
C LEU A 794 9.74 -15.92 -7.37
N VAL A 795 9.12 -16.94 -7.96
CA VAL A 795 8.50 -16.93 -9.30
C VAL A 795 7.12 -17.58 -9.19
N ALA A 796 6.16 -17.15 -9.99
CA ALA A 796 4.85 -17.78 -10.09
C ALA A 796 4.50 -18.04 -11.55
N LEU A 797 4.19 -19.30 -11.88
CA LEU A 797 3.79 -19.77 -13.19
C LEU A 797 2.26 -19.73 -13.26
N ARG A 798 1.71 -19.14 -14.31
CA ARG A 798 0.27 -18.86 -14.47
C ARG A 798 -0.29 -19.42 -15.77
N GLU A 799 0.53 -19.52 -16.82
CA GLU A 799 0.06 -19.98 -18.13
C GLU A 799 0.04 -21.50 -18.23
N VAL A 800 -0.88 -22.03 -19.05
CA VAL A 800 -0.97 -23.48 -19.31
C VAL A 800 0.34 -24.00 -19.92
N ALA A 801 0.99 -23.22 -20.80
CA ALA A 801 2.27 -23.58 -21.42
C ALA A 801 3.42 -23.66 -20.40
N GLU A 802 3.52 -22.73 -19.45
CA GLU A 802 4.48 -22.79 -18.35
C GLU A 802 4.23 -24.01 -17.45
N LEU A 803 2.98 -24.27 -17.10
CA LEU A 803 2.58 -25.38 -16.22
C LEU A 803 2.86 -26.75 -16.86
N GLU A 804 2.63 -26.90 -18.17
CA GLU A 804 3.05 -28.09 -18.92
C GLU A 804 4.58 -28.21 -18.98
N LEU A 805 5.31 -27.13 -19.27
CA LEU A 805 6.77 -27.14 -19.32
C LEU A 805 7.38 -27.48 -17.96
N TYR A 806 6.78 -27.00 -16.87
CA TYR A 806 7.19 -27.27 -15.49
C TYR A 806 7.10 -28.77 -15.17
N VAL A 807 5.99 -29.43 -15.53
CA VAL A 807 5.85 -30.88 -15.40
C VAL A 807 6.90 -31.61 -16.24
N ARG A 808 7.04 -31.27 -17.53
CA ARG A 808 8.03 -31.89 -18.44
C ARG A 808 9.48 -31.75 -17.91
N GLN A 809 9.82 -30.61 -17.31
CA GLN A 809 11.14 -30.40 -16.69
C GLN A 809 11.36 -31.28 -15.45
N ASN A 810 10.36 -31.39 -14.56
CA ASN A 810 10.48 -32.19 -13.32
C ASN A 810 10.41 -33.71 -13.56
N GLU A 811 9.78 -34.15 -14.66
CA GLU A 811 9.76 -35.55 -15.09
C GLU A 811 11.07 -36.00 -15.78
N SER A 812 11.88 -35.05 -16.24
CA SER A 812 13.18 -35.32 -16.88
C SER A 812 14.09 -36.19 -16.00
N HIS A 813 14.65 -37.25 -16.60
CA HIS A 813 15.48 -38.23 -15.91
C HIS A 813 16.74 -37.62 -15.26
N ASP A 814 17.22 -36.45 -15.71
CA ASP A 814 18.32 -35.76 -15.02
C ASP A 814 17.86 -35.03 -13.76
N ILE A 815 16.76 -34.28 -13.85
CA ILE A 815 16.17 -33.55 -12.71
C ILE A 815 15.68 -34.53 -11.63
N ARG A 816 15.09 -35.67 -12.01
CA ARG A 816 14.70 -36.74 -11.09
C ARG A 816 15.88 -37.26 -10.25
N ARG A 817 17.01 -37.58 -10.87
CA ARG A 817 18.20 -38.08 -10.15
C ARG A 817 18.82 -37.01 -9.23
N ARG A 818 18.83 -35.74 -9.65
CA ARG A 818 19.23 -34.61 -8.78
C ARG A 818 18.27 -34.47 -7.59
N ARG A 819 16.97 -34.61 -7.80
CA ARG A 819 15.93 -34.59 -6.75
C ARG A 819 16.09 -35.75 -5.77
N GLU A 820 16.41 -36.94 -6.25
CA GLU A 820 16.68 -38.14 -5.43
C GLU A 820 17.93 -37.94 -4.54
N VAL A 821 19.02 -37.39 -5.08
CA VAL A 821 20.21 -36.98 -4.31
C VAL A 821 19.86 -35.92 -3.25
N ARG A 822 19.07 -34.90 -3.61
CA ARG A 822 18.67 -33.83 -2.69
C ARG A 822 17.77 -34.34 -1.55
N MET A 823 16.81 -35.21 -1.87
CA MET A 823 15.97 -35.90 -0.89
C MET A 823 16.78 -36.78 0.08
N ALA A 824 17.77 -37.52 -0.43
CA ALA A 824 18.68 -38.32 0.40
C ALA A 824 19.53 -37.46 1.36
N LEU A 825 19.91 -36.25 0.95
CA LEU A 825 20.61 -35.29 1.81
C LEU A 825 19.66 -34.61 2.83
N ARG A 826 18.42 -34.26 2.45
CA ARG A 826 17.41 -33.77 3.42
C ARG A 826 17.06 -34.83 4.46
N ALA A 827 17.06 -36.11 4.08
CA ALA A 827 16.83 -37.22 5.00
C ALA A 827 17.86 -37.27 6.14
N LEU A 828 19.10 -36.81 5.91
CA LEU A 828 20.20 -36.78 6.88
C LEU A 828 20.21 -35.54 7.81
N ASP A 829 19.29 -34.59 7.64
CA ASP A 829 19.31 -33.34 8.41
C ASP A 829 19.15 -33.57 9.93
N GLY A 830 20.08 -32.99 10.70
CA GLY A 830 20.19 -33.14 12.15
C GLY A 830 20.80 -34.46 12.63
N MET A 831 21.16 -35.39 11.74
CA MET A 831 21.68 -36.71 12.13
C MET A 831 23.22 -36.76 12.15
N VAL A 832 23.76 -37.73 12.92
CA VAL A 832 25.19 -38.03 12.94
C VAL A 832 25.53 -38.87 11.71
N VAL A 833 26.43 -38.36 10.86
CA VAL A 833 26.88 -38.99 9.63
C VAL A 833 28.35 -39.40 9.71
N THR A 834 28.68 -40.53 9.10
CA THR A 834 30.05 -41.02 8.95
C THR A 834 30.71 -40.35 7.75
N TRP A 835 31.70 -39.49 8.01
CA TRP A 835 32.58 -38.94 6.98
C TRP A 835 33.98 -38.65 7.58
N PRO A 836 35.06 -39.21 7.02
CA PRO A 836 36.41 -38.95 7.50
C PRO A 836 36.90 -37.59 7.04
N TYR A 837 37.28 -36.71 7.97
CA TYR A 837 37.75 -35.36 7.67
C TYR A 837 39.02 -35.02 8.47
N GLU A 838 40.05 -34.53 7.79
CA GLU A 838 41.35 -34.20 8.38
C GLU A 838 41.52 -32.67 8.46
N TYR A 839 41.20 -32.12 9.64
CA TYR A 839 41.28 -30.68 9.88
C TYR A 839 42.70 -30.27 10.29
N ASN A 840 43.34 -29.44 9.49
CA ASN A 840 44.72 -29.00 9.69
C ASN A 840 44.78 -27.66 10.44
N GLN A 841 44.84 -27.69 11.77
CA GLN A 841 44.92 -26.47 12.57
C GLN A 841 46.38 -25.96 12.65
N PRO A 842 46.64 -24.67 12.37
CA PRO A 842 47.96 -24.06 12.64
C PRO A 842 48.15 -23.86 14.14
N VAL A 843 49.20 -24.44 14.70
CA VAL A 843 49.58 -24.31 16.11
C VAL A 843 50.53 -23.13 16.26
N GLY A 844 50.18 -22.19 17.14
CA GLY A 844 50.98 -20.98 17.44
C GLY A 844 50.22 -19.66 17.29
N ALA A 845 49.03 -19.66 16.69
CA ALA A 845 48.21 -18.46 16.50
C ALA A 845 47.50 -18.00 17.79
N ARG A 846 48.23 -17.43 18.75
CA ARG A 846 47.64 -16.53 19.75
C ARG A 846 47.23 -15.21 19.06
N SER A 847 46.10 -14.64 19.46
CA SER A 847 45.64 -13.33 18.96
C SER A 847 46.60 -12.20 19.37
N PRO A 848 46.97 -11.28 18.47
CA PRO A 848 47.85 -10.17 18.79
C PRO A 848 47.10 -9.08 19.55
N LEU A 849 47.02 -9.20 20.88
CA LEU A 849 46.49 -8.13 21.75
C LEU A 849 47.59 -7.20 22.31
N PHE A 850 48.88 -7.53 22.12
CA PHE A 850 50.01 -6.71 22.57
C PHE A 850 51.21 -6.79 21.61
N CYS A 851 51.99 -5.71 21.53
CA CYS A 851 52.83 -5.38 20.38
C CYS A 851 54.32 -5.80 20.52
N CYS A 852 54.60 -7.07 20.81
CA CYS A 852 55.98 -7.60 20.83
C CYS A 852 56.10 -8.92 20.04
N ALA A 853 57.23 -9.10 19.36
CA ALA A 853 57.39 -10.15 18.34
C ALA A 853 57.56 -11.56 18.93
N GLY A 854 56.64 -12.47 18.59
CA GLY A 854 56.78 -13.92 18.79
C GLY A 854 56.97 -14.64 17.46
N SER A 855 57.87 -15.63 17.41
CA SER A 855 58.16 -16.41 16.20
C SER A 855 56.93 -17.19 15.71
N ARG A 856 56.58 -17.03 14.42
CA ARG A 856 55.46 -17.73 13.77
C ARG A 856 55.90 -19.12 13.28
N TYR A 857 56.01 -20.09 14.18
CA TYR A 857 56.23 -21.48 13.79
C TYR A 857 55.07 -22.01 12.93
N ARG A 858 55.37 -22.58 11.74
CA ARG A 858 54.38 -23.19 10.84
C ARG A 858 53.99 -24.62 11.26
N ALA A 859 53.90 -24.88 12.57
CA ALA A 859 53.44 -26.18 13.06
C ALA A 859 51.97 -26.39 12.66
N ARG A 860 51.65 -27.53 12.05
CA ARG A 860 50.28 -27.96 11.75
C ARG A 860 49.97 -29.20 12.58
N VAL A 861 48.83 -29.20 13.26
CA VAL A 861 48.25 -30.39 13.87
C VAL A 861 47.04 -30.79 13.05
N SER A 862 47.11 -31.98 12.46
CA SER A 862 46.00 -32.64 11.79
C SER A 862 45.12 -33.35 12.82
N VAL A 863 43.88 -32.90 12.97
CA VAL A 863 42.85 -33.59 13.78
C VAL A 863 41.95 -34.39 12.83
N ARG A 864 41.99 -35.72 12.98
CA ARG A 864 41.17 -36.65 12.18
C ARG A 864 39.83 -36.89 12.86
N TYR A 865 38.77 -36.42 12.24
CA TYR A 865 37.40 -36.73 12.62
C TYR A 865 36.86 -37.92 11.80
N ARG A 866 35.93 -38.68 12.39
CA ARG A 866 35.28 -39.84 11.73
C ARG A 866 33.79 -39.62 11.45
N ALA A 867 33.15 -38.72 12.19
CA ALA A 867 31.73 -38.41 12.10
C ALA A 867 31.46 -36.94 12.42
N ALA A 868 30.38 -36.41 11.86
CA ALA A 868 29.86 -35.06 12.07
C ALA A 868 28.34 -35.10 12.30
N VAL A 869 27.77 -34.02 12.82
CA VAL A 869 26.33 -33.76 12.64
C VAL A 869 26.14 -33.10 11.27
N PHE A 870 25.32 -33.71 10.42
CA PHE A 870 24.90 -33.11 9.15
C PHE A 870 23.80 -32.08 9.42
N THR A 871 23.94 -30.88 8.84
CA THR A 871 22.96 -29.80 9.00
C THR A 871 22.68 -29.10 7.67
N LEU A 872 21.41 -28.98 7.32
CA LEU A 872 20.94 -28.29 6.12
C LEU A 872 20.64 -26.81 6.43
N GLN A 873 21.32 -25.91 5.72
CA GLN A 873 21.12 -24.47 5.80
C GLN A 873 19.92 -24.08 4.93
N ARG A 874 18.87 -23.56 5.59
CA ARG A 874 17.64 -23.06 4.98
C ARG A 874 17.68 -21.54 4.84
N THR A 875 16.97 -21.02 3.84
CA THR A 875 16.85 -19.59 3.51
C THR A 875 15.42 -19.07 3.65
N GLY A 876 14.42 -19.96 3.59
CA GLY A 876 13.04 -19.71 4.04
C GLY A 876 12.55 -20.80 5.00
N ALA A 877 11.28 -20.73 5.40
CA ALA A 877 10.68 -21.64 6.37
C ALA A 877 9.28 -22.10 5.90
N LEU A 878 9.03 -23.42 6.00
CA LEU A 878 7.74 -24.07 5.75
C LEU A 878 7.53 -25.17 6.80
N ALA A 879 6.98 -24.81 7.96
CA ALA A 879 6.88 -25.72 9.09
C ALA A 879 5.64 -26.64 8.96
N PHE A 880 5.84 -27.96 8.88
CA PHE A 880 4.77 -28.95 8.74
C PHE A 880 5.03 -30.19 9.60
N GLU A 881 4.09 -30.54 10.48
CA GLU A 881 4.17 -31.70 11.39
C GLU A 881 5.49 -31.79 12.21
N GLY A 882 6.11 -30.64 12.50
CA GLY A 882 7.37 -30.55 13.24
C GLY A 882 8.65 -30.66 12.38
N ALA A 883 8.52 -30.87 11.06
CA ALA A 883 9.62 -30.75 10.10
C ALA A 883 9.59 -29.37 9.42
N ASP A 884 10.76 -28.85 9.02
CA ASP A 884 10.87 -27.65 8.19
C ASP A 884 11.24 -28.02 6.75
N LEU A 885 10.31 -27.73 5.84
CA LEU A 885 10.34 -28.03 4.41
C LEU A 885 10.77 -26.82 3.56
N GLY A 886 11.20 -25.72 4.18
CA GLY A 886 11.55 -24.47 3.49
C GLY A 886 12.67 -24.59 2.44
N SER A 887 12.73 -23.60 1.56
CA SER A 887 13.81 -23.45 0.58
C SER A 887 15.17 -23.20 1.24
N GLY A 888 16.21 -23.46 0.46
CA GLY A 888 17.60 -23.42 0.89
C GLY A 888 18.18 -24.83 0.87
N PHE A 889 19.41 -24.93 0.34
CA PHE A 889 20.11 -26.20 0.17
C PHE A 889 21.62 -26.07 0.44
N GLY A 890 22.00 -25.20 1.38
CA GLY A 890 23.37 -25.19 1.89
C GLY A 890 23.62 -26.41 2.78
N VAL A 891 24.82 -26.98 2.74
CA VAL A 891 25.19 -28.15 3.56
C VAL A 891 26.36 -27.80 4.46
N ALA A 892 26.23 -28.10 5.75
CA ALA A 892 27.29 -27.94 6.74
C ALA A 892 27.46 -29.20 7.59
N LEU A 893 28.69 -29.69 7.66
CA LEU A 893 29.12 -30.82 8.50
C LEU A 893 29.77 -30.27 9.77
N ARG A 894 29.12 -30.46 10.92
CA ARG A 894 29.56 -29.94 12.21
C ARG A 894 30.29 -31.03 13.01
N TYR A 895 31.61 -30.89 13.11
CA TYR A 895 32.47 -31.80 13.85
C TYR A 895 32.69 -31.30 15.29
N ALA A 896 33.21 -32.19 16.15
CA ALA A 896 33.53 -31.85 17.54
C ALA A 896 34.59 -30.73 17.63
N ARG A 897 34.59 -29.98 18.74
CA ARG A 897 35.43 -28.78 18.96
C ARG A 897 35.16 -27.61 18.01
N GLY A 898 33.96 -27.55 17.41
CA GLY A 898 33.49 -26.39 16.64
C GLY A 898 34.00 -26.29 15.20
N VAL A 899 34.67 -27.33 14.69
CA VAL A 899 35.08 -27.40 13.28
C VAL A 899 33.85 -27.61 12.40
N VAL A 900 33.67 -26.76 11.39
CA VAL A 900 32.60 -26.89 10.40
C VAL A 900 33.22 -27.00 9.01
N ALA A 901 32.75 -27.95 8.20
CA ALA A 901 33.05 -28.05 6.78
C ALA A 901 31.78 -27.85 5.95
N ASP A 902 31.93 -27.44 4.69
CA ASP A 902 30.82 -27.22 3.75
C ASP A 902 30.48 -28.47 2.92
N GLY A 903 29.51 -28.34 2.00
CA GLY A 903 29.18 -29.38 1.03
C GLY A 903 30.32 -29.72 0.06
N GLY A 904 31.31 -28.84 -0.13
CA GLY A 904 32.49 -29.11 -0.93
C GLY A 904 33.32 -30.26 -0.36
N ALA A 905 33.34 -30.43 0.97
CA ALA A 905 34.00 -31.53 1.65
C ALA A 905 33.40 -32.93 1.36
N ILE A 906 32.18 -33.01 0.81
CA ILE A 906 31.54 -34.24 0.29
C ILE A 906 31.39 -34.23 -1.24
N GLY A 907 31.99 -33.26 -1.93
CA GLY A 907 31.91 -33.15 -3.39
C GLY A 907 30.54 -32.71 -3.93
N LEU A 908 29.73 -32.01 -3.13
CA LEU A 908 28.46 -31.42 -3.58
C LEU A 908 28.74 -30.12 -4.35
N GLY A 909 28.55 -30.14 -5.67
CA GLY A 909 28.60 -28.95 -6.53
C GLY A 909 27.24 -28.26 -6.69
N ASP A 910 27.23 -27.04 -7.25
CA ASP A 910 26.01 -26.22 -7.42
C ASP A 910 24.88 -26.96 -8.19
N ASP A 911 25.23 -27.77 -9.20
CA ASP A 911 24.30 -28.61 -9.98
C ASP A 911 23.56 -29.70 -9.18
N CYS A 912 23.98 -30.00 -7.94
CA CYS A 912 23.52 -31.14 -7.14
C CYS A 912 23.70 -32.52 -7.85
N ALA A 913 24.64 -32.60 -8.81
CA ALA A 913 24.95 -33.83 -9.54
C ALA A 913 25.70 -34.84 -8.65
N LEU A 914 25.49 -36.14 -8.92
CA LEU A 914 26.14 -37.23 -8.19
C LEU A 914 27.62 -37.36 -8.58
N THR A 915 28.51 -36.89 -7.71
CA THR A 915 29.98 -37.00 -7.84
C THR A 915 30.50 -38.25 -7.12
N PRO A 916 31.72 -38.75 -7.42
CA PRO A 916 32.28 -39.92 -6.72
C PRO A 916 32.39 -39.74 -5.19
N PRO A 917 32.83 -38.58 -4.65
CA PRO A 917 32.82 -38.35 -3.21
C PRO A 917 31.41 -38.36 -2.61
N LEU A 918 30.42 -37.81 -3.31
CA LEU A 918 29.03 -37.75 -2.85
C LEU A 918 28.36 -39.14 -2.88
N ALA A 919 28.61 -39.94 -3.91
CA ALA A 919 28.18 -41.34 -3.98
C ALA A 919 28.76 -42.15 -2.81
N ARG A 920 30.06 -41.97 -2.53
CA ARG A 920 30.72 -42.59 -1.36
C ARG A 920 30.13 -42.11 -0.03
N PHE A 921 29.81 -40.82 0.11
CA PHE A 921 29.18 -40.27 1.31
C PHE A 921 27.79 -40.87 1.54
N LEU A 922 26.96 -40.99 0.50
CA LEU A 922 25.64 -41.60 0.59
C LEU A 922 25.72 -43.11 0.89
N ALA A 923 26.66 -43.84 0.28
CA ALA A 923 26.87 -45.27 0.56
C ALA A 923 27.36 -45.52 2.00
N LEU A 924 28.25 -44.67 2.55
CA LEU A 924 28.70 -44.74 3.94
C LEU A 924 27.60 -44.44 4.98
N ASN A 925 26.43 -43.96 4.54
CA ASN A 925 25.33 -43.55 5.39
C ASN A 925 23.98 -44.14 4.92
N GLU A 926 24.00 -45.25 4.16
CA GLU A 926 22.80 -45.80 3.50
C GLU A 926 21.65 -46.07 4.50
N ASP A 927 21.94 -46.71 5.64
CA ASP A 927 20.92 -47.03 6.65
C ASP A 927 20.26 -45.77 7.23
N ALA A 928 21.06 -44.72 7.43
CA ALA A 928 20.58 -43.42 7.92
C ALA A 928 19.75 -42.68 6.86
N VAL A 929 20.17 -42.73 5.58
CA VAL A 929 19.37 -42.22 4.46
C VAL A 929 18.04 -42.97 4.37
N GLY A 930 18.05 -44.31 4.44
CA GLY A 930 16.86 -45.14 4.38
C GLY A 930 15.86 -44.84 5.51
N ALA A 931 16.33 -44.78 6.76
CA ALA A 931 15.52 -44.41 7.91
C ALA A 931 14.96 -42.97 7.81
N GLY A 932 15.77 -42.03 7.33
CA GLY A 932 15.36 -40.64 7.12
C GLY A 932 14.32 -40.48 6.00
N LEU A 933 14.47 -41.19 4.88
CA LEU A 933 13.50 -41.20 3.77
C LEU A 933 12.18 -41.85 4.18
N ALA A 934 12.23 -42.97 4.92
CA ALA A 934 11.02 -43.63 5.46
C ALA A 934 10.18 -42.71 6.37
N ARG A 935 10.80 -41.68 6.98
CA ARG A 935 10.11 -40.61 7.72
C ARG A 935 9.65 -39.48 6.80
N LEU A 936 10.48 -39.06 5.84
CA LEU A 936 10.29 -37.86 5.03
C LEU A 936 9.29 -38.06 3.86
N GLU A 937 9.33 -39.19 3.15
CA GLU A 937 8.43 -39.45 2.03
C GLU A 937 6.94 -39.48 2.45
N PRO A 938 6.54 -40.16 3.55
CA PRO A 938 5.16 -40.10 4.02
C PRO A 938 4.73 -38.72 4.53
N LEU A 939 5.67 -37.92 5.07
CA LEU A 939 5.40 -36.55 5.51
C LEU A 939 5.12 -35.63 4.32
N LEU A 940 5.91 -35.73 3.24
CA LEU A 940 5.64 -35.01 2.00
C LEU A 940 4.33 -35.48 1.34
N ALA A 941 4.01 -36.77 1.40
CA ALA A 941 2.75 -37.30 0.91
C ALA A 941 1.55 -36.74 1.70
N ARG A 942 1.64 -36.67 3.04
CA ARG A 942 0.61 -36.04 3.90
C ARG A 942 0.47 -34.54 3.63
N TYR A 943 1.59 -33.81 3.47
CA TYR A 943 1.57 -32.39 3.10
C TYR A 943 0.81 -32.16 1.79
N ARG A 944 1.19 -32.85 0.71
CA ARG A 944 0.52 -32.75 -0.60
C ARG A 944 -0.95 -33.17 -0.54
N HIS A 945 -1.27 -34.22 0.22
CA HIS A 945 -2.65 -34.66 0.42
C HIS A 945 -3.48 -33.60 1.15
N ARG A 946 -2.95 -32.98 2.21
CA ARG A 946 -3.63 -31.89 2.94
C ARG A 946 -3.91 -30.72 2.00
N MET A 947 -2.91 -30.18 1.31
CA MET A 947 -3.09 -29.04 0.41
C MET A 947 -4.14 -29.32 -0.67
N ARG A 948 -4.11 -30.53 -1.25
CA ARG A 948 -5.09 -30.95 -2.26
C ARG A 948 -6.50 -31.17 -1.70
N ARG A 949 -6.63 -31.72 -0.49
CA ARG A 949 -7.91 -31.88 0.20
C ARG A 949 -8.53 -30.53 0.53
N GLU A 950 -7.73 -29.58 1.00
CA GLU A 950 -8.17 -28.23 1.34
C GLU A 950 -8.62 -27.45 0.10
N ALA A 951 -7.81 -27.46 -0.96
CA ALA A 951 -8.16 -26.83 -2.24
C ALA A 951 -9.45 -27.40 -2.86
N ARG A 952 -9.64 -28.73 -2.80
CA ARG A 952 -10.90 -29.38 -3.26
C ARG A 952 -12.08 -28.99 -2.37
N ALA A 953 -11.95 -29.07 -1.05
CA ALA A 953 -13.01 -28.68 -0.12
C ALA A 953 -13.43 -27.21 -0.32
N LYS A 954 -12.49 -26.29 -0.59
CA LYS A 954 -12.80 -24.91 -0.97
C LYS A 954 -13.64 -24.84 -2.25
N GLN A 955 -13.22 -25.53 -3.30
CA GLN A 955 -13.93 -25.55 -4.59
C GLN A 955 -15.32 -26.21 -4.49
N ASP A 956 -15.49 -27.22 -3.63
CA ASP A 956 -16.74 -27.94 -3.41
C ASP A 956 -17.74 -27.16 -2.53
N VAL A 957 -17.28 -26.27 -1.64
CA VAL A 957 -18.15 -25.42 -0.79
C VAL A 957 -18.73 -24.22 -1.54
N LEU A 958 -17.95 -23.60 -2.43
CA LEU A 958 -18.44 -22.57 -3.35
C LEU A 958 -17.47 -22.47 -4.55
N SER A 959 -18.01 -22.50 -5.76
CA SER A 959 -17.23 -22.44 -6.98
C SER A 959 -16.54 -21.08 -7.18
N TYR A 960 -15.54 -21.03 -8.05
CA TYR A 960 -14.97 -19.78 -8.54
C TYR A 960 -15.83 -19.14 -9.65
N ARG A 961 -16.73 -19.91 -10.28
CA ARG A 961 -17.65 -19.41 -11.31
C ARG A 961 -18.79 -18.56 -10.72
N PHE A 962 -19.12 -18.77 -9.44
CA PHE A 962 -20.19 -18.06 -8.72
C PHE A 962 -20.17 -16.54 -8.92
N LEU A 963 -19.00 -15.89 -8.81
CA LEU A 963 -18.93 -14.44 -8.98
C LEU A 963 -19.31 -14.00 -10.41
N THR A 964 -18.79 -14.69 -11.42
CA THR A 964 -19.03 -14.36 -12.84
C THR A 964 -20.40 -14.80 -13.37
N ALA A 965 -21.04 -15.80 -12.75
CA ALA A 965 -22.32 -16.36 -13.21
C ALA A 965 -23.54 -15.82 -12.44
N VAL A 966 -23.39 -15.51 -11.14
CA VAL A 966 -24.49 -15.13 -10.24
C VAL A 966 -24.28 -13.73 -9.65
N TYR A 967 -23.11 -13.45 -9.08
CA TYR A 967 -22.89 -12.19 -8.35
C TYR A 967 -22.82 -10.96 -9.27
N ASP A 968 -22.20 -11.10 -10.44
CA ASP A 968 -22.02 -9.99 -11.39
C ASP A 968 -23.13 -9.90 -12.46
N ARG A 969 -24.01 -10.90 -12.53
CA ARG A 969 -25.10 -11.02 -13.53
C ARG A 969 -26.48 -11.09 -12.84
N PRO A 970 -27.15 -9.95 -12.63
CA PRO A 970 -28.51 -9.89 -12.10
C PRO A 970 -29.51 -10.65 -12.99
N GLN A 971 -30.27 -11.56 -12.38
CA GLN A 971 -31.20 -12.46 -13.08
C GLN A 971 -32.48 -12.67 -12.27
N GLY A 972 -33.56 -13.02 -12.95
CA GLY A 972 -34.80 -13.46 -12.30
C GLY A 972 -34.62 -14.79 -11.53
N PRO A 973 -35.51 -15.09 -10.56
CA PRO A 973 -35.32 -16.21 -9.64
C PRO A 973 -35.28 -17.60 -10.29
N GLY A 974 -35.88 -17.78 -11.47
CA GLY A 974 -35.85 -19.06 -12.21
C GLY A 974 -34.45 -19.44 -12.71
N GLY A 975 -33.89 -18.66 -13.64
CA GLY A 975 -32.55 -18.91 -14.21
C GLY A 975 -31.44 -18.87 -13.15
N LEU A 976 -31.62 -18.08 -12.08
CA LEU A 976 -30.74 -18.13 -10.92
C LEU A 976 -30.76 -19.50 -10.20
N ALA A 977 -31.95 -20.04 -9.95
CA ALA A 977 -32.11 -21.33 -9.28
C ALA A 977 -31.55 -22.47 -10.14
N GLU A 978 -31.78 -22.44 -11.45
CA GLU A 978 -31.24 -23.40 -12.42
C GLU A 978 -29.70 -23.36 -12.42
N GLY A 979 -29.10 -22.19 -12.66
CA GLY A 979 -27.63 -22.03 -12.65
C GLY A 979 -26.98 -22.42 -11.33
N ALA A 980 -27.59 -22.11 -10.19
CA ALA A 980 -27.08 -22.51 -8.88
C ALA A 980 -27.22 -24.02 -8.59
N ILE A 981 -28.19 -24.71 -9.18
CA ILE A 981 -28.31 -26.19 -9.10
C ILE A 981 -27.27 -26.87 -9.99
N GLU A 982 -26.96 -26.31 -11.16
CA GLU A 982 -25.97 -26.87 -12.08
C GLU A 982 -24.53 -26.66 -11.60
N ASP A 983 -24.18 -25.44 -11.17
CA ASP A 983 -22.79 -25.06 -10.88
C ASP A 983 -22.32 -25.43 -9.47
N GLU A 984 -23.13 -25.13 -8.45
CA GLU A 984 -22.68 -25.18 -7.06
C GLU A 984 -22.87 -26.58 -6.46
N ARG A 985 -21.90 -27.08 -5.71
CA ARG A 985 -21.92 -28.44 -5.16
C ARG A 985 -22.48 -28.54 -3.75
N ASP A 986 -22.28 -27.50 -2.94
CA ASP A 986 -22.67 -27.52 -1.53
C ASP A 986 -24.20 -27.46 -1.37
N PRO A 987 -24.82 -28.42 -0.65
CA PRO A 987 -26.26 -28.40 -0.43
C PRO A 987 -26.72 -27.18 0.38
N ARG A 988 -25.86 -26.52 1.15
CA ARG A 988 -26.17 -25.26 1.85
C ARG A 988 -26.32 -24.11 0.87
N VAL A 989 -25.44 -24.00 -0.13
CA VAL A 989 -25.54 -22.96 -1.18
C VAL A 989 -26.80 -23.16 -2.01
N ARG A 990 -27.07 -24.41 -2.43
CA ARG A 990 -28.33 -24.75 -3.13
C ARG A 990 -29.56 -24.42 -2.30
N ARG A 991 -29.58 -24.79 -1.00
CA ARG A 991 -30.67 -24.41 -0.06
C ARG A 991 -30.77 -22.91 0.15
N LEU A 992 -29.66 -22.18 0.20
CA LEU A 992 -29.63 -20.73 0.38
C LEU A 992 -30.30 -20.04 -0.81
N VAL A 993 -29.94 -20.42 -2.04
CA VAL A 993 -30.55 -19.86 -3.25
C VAL A 993 -32.03 -20.22 -3.35
N LEU A 994 -32.38 -21.52 -3.25
CA LEU A 994 -33.75 -22.00 -3.42
C LEU A 994 -34.68 -21.54 -2.29
N GLY A 995 -34.23 -21.62 -1.03
CA GLY A 995 -35.00 -21.25 0.15
C GLY A 995 -35.16 -19.74 0.36
N ASN A 996 -34.46 -18.91 -0.43
CA ASN A 996 -34.57 -17.46 -0.40
C ASN A 996 -34.92 -16.89 -1.79
N ALA A 997 -35.63 -17.64 -2.64
CA ALA A 997 -36.07 -17.16 -3.96
C ALA A 997 -36.76 -15.79 -3.91
N ASP A 998 -37.53 -15.51 -2.85
CA ASP A 998 -38.14 -14.20 -2.57
C ASP A 998 -37.11 -13.07 -2.44
N VAL A 999 -35.94 -13.31 -1.85
CA VAL A 999 -34.86 -12.32 -1.71
C VAL A 999 -34.34 -11.91 -3.09
N PHE A 1000 -34.06 -12.89 -3.95
CA PHE A 1000 -33.56 -12.62 -5.29
C PHE A 1000 -34.64 -11.99 -6.17
N ALA A 1001 -35.90 -12.43 -6.04
CA ALA A 1001 -37.04 -11.80 -6.70
C ALA A 1001 -37.19 -10.32 -6.28
N ARG A 1002 -37.11 -10.00 -4.98
CA ARG A 1002 -37.18 -8.63 -4.45
C ARG A 1002 -36.00 -7.77 -4.89
N SER A 1003 -34.77 -8.29 -4.86
CA SER A 1003 -33.60 -7.55 -5.32
C SER A 1003 -33.60 -7.33 -6.84
N TYR A 1004 -34.13 -8.27 -7.63
CA TYR A 1004 -34.33 -8.09 -9.06
C TYR A 1004 -35.47 -7.10 -9.37
N GLU A 1005 -36.60 -7.17 -8.64
CA GLU A 1005 -37.70 -6.21 -8.70
C GLU A 1005 -37.26 -4.78 -8.34
N ARG A 1006 -36.44 -4.60 -7.30
CA ARG A 1006 -35.78 -3.33 -6.95
C ARG A 1006 -34.88 -2.82 -8.08
N LEU A 1007 -34.03 -3.69 -8.62
CA LEU A 1007 -33.11 -3.32 -9.70
C LEU A 1007 -33.89 -2.90 -10.96
N GLN A 1008 -34.91 -3.68 -11.36
CA GLN A 1008 -35.80 -3.33 -12.47
C GLN A 1008 -36.59 -2.03 -12.24
N ALA A 1009 -37.05 -1.76 -11.01
CA ALA A 1009 -37.76 -0.53 -10.69
C ALA A 1009 -36.88 0.72 -10.80
N VAL A 1010 -35.60 0.60 -10.41
CA VAL A 1010 -34.60 1.67 -10.55
C VAL A 1010 -34.13 1.82 -12.00
N ALA A 1011 -33.93 0.71 -12.72
CA ALA A 1011 -33.44 0.67 -14.10
C ALA A 1011 -34.50 1.00 -15.18
N ARG A 1012 -35.68 1.50 -14.80
CA ARG A 1012 -36.76 1.86 -15.75
C ARG A 1012 -36.34 2.94 -16.76
N SER A 1013 -35.57 3.92 -16.31
CA SER A 1013 -34.96 4.96 -17.15
C SER A 1013 -33.65 5.46 -16.54
N GLN A 1014 -32.89 6.25 -17.30
CA GLN A 1014 -31.69 6.93 -16.79
C GLN A 1014 -32.05 7.89 -15.63
N LEU A 1015 -33.22 8.54 -15.71
CA LEU A 1015 -33.72 9.46 -14.69
C LEU A 1015 -34.04 8.74 -13.36
N THR A 1016 -34.70 7.56 -13.39
CA THR A 1016 -34.93 6.76 -12.17
C THR A 1016 -33.62 6.18 -11.62
N THR A 1017 -32.69 5.84 -12.50
CA THR A 1017 -31.34 5.34 -12.13
C THR A 1017 -30.54 6.41 -11.40
N TRP A 1018 -30.46 7.63 -11.94
CA TRP A 1018 -29.76 8.76 -11.33
C TRP A 1018 -30.37 9.14 -9.97
N TRP A 1019 -31.71 9.22 -9.90
CA TRP A 1019 -32.44 9.56 -8.68
C TRP A 1019 -32.17 8.57 -7.54
N TYR A 1020 -32.18 7.25 -7.82
CA TYR A 1020 -31.83 6.24 -6.82
C TYR A 1020 -30.39 6.42 -6.30
N ILE A 1021 -29.43 6.57 -7.22
CA ILE A 1021 -28.00 6.70 -6.87
C ILE A 1021 -27.77 7.95 -6.00
N PHE A 1022 -28.44 9.07 -6.30
CA PHE A 1022 -28.39 10.29 -5.51
C PHE A 1022 -28.88 10.08 -4.06
N TRP A 1023 -30.07 9.51 -3.87
CA TRP A 1023 -30.66 9.35 -2.53
C TRP A 1023 -29.98 8.25 -1.70
N ASP A 1024 -29.53 7.15 -2.31
CA ASP A 1024 -28.73 6.11 -1.64
C ASP A 1024 -27.36 6.66 -1.18
N ASP A 1025 -26.68 7.46 -2.01
CA ASP A 1025 -25.40 8.05 -1.63
C ASP A 1025 -25.55 9.10 -0.52
N LEU A 1026 -26.57 9.95 -0.64
CA LEU A 1026 -26.95 10.93 0.38
C LEU A 1026 -27.17 10.24 1.74
N TRP A 1027 -27.95 9.16 1.77
CA TRP A 1027 -28.23 8.38 2.97
C TRP A 1027 -26.94 7.86 3.61
N ARG A 1028 -26.16 7.06 2.86
CA ARG A 1028 -24.94 6.42 3.35
C ARG A 1028 -23.92 7.42 3.90
N ARG A 1029 -23.82 8.62 3.30
CA ARG A 1029 -22.83 9.65 3.69
C ARG A 1029 -23.29 10.70 4.69
N ASN A 1030 -24.59 10.80 4.99
CA ASN A 1030 -25.11 11.94 5.77
C ASN A 1030 -26.08 11.59 6.91
N HIS A 1031 -26.64 10.37 6.98
CA HIS A 1031 -27.62 10.00 8.02
C HIS A 1031 -27.07 10.19 9.46
N GLU A 1032 -25.82 9.81 9.73
CA GLU A 1032 -25.10 10.05 11.01
C GLU A 1032 -24.96 11.53 11.40
N THR A 1033 -24.99 12.45 10.44
CA THR A 1033 -24.82 13.90 10.69
C THR A 1033 -26.16 14.62 10.81
N ILE A 1034 -27.12 14.25 9.95
CA ILE A 1034 -28.43 14.89 9.77
C ILE A 1034 -29.50 14.05 10.48
N SER A 1035 -29.77 14.39 11.74
CA SER A 1035 -30.68 13.62 12.61
C SER A 1035 -32.09 13.43 12.03
N SER A 1036 -32.59 14.35 11.20
CA SER A 1036 -33.90 14.21 10.54
C SER A 1036 -33.97 13.03 9.58
N LEU A 1037 -32.84 12.62 8.96
CA LEU A 1037 -32.78 11.41 8.14
C LEU A 1037 -32.99 10.16 9.03
N GLN A 1038 -32.27 10.06 10.16
CA GLN A 1038 -32.46 8.95 11.10
C GLN A 1038 -33.89 8.89 11.68
N THR A 1039 -34.49 10.05 12.02
CA THR A 1039 -35.88 10.12 12.50
C THR A 1039 -36.90 9.62 11.48
N HIS A 1040 -36.65 9.88 10.19
CA HIS A 1040 -37.53 9.51 9.07
C HIS A 1040 -36.92 8.40 8.20
N ALA A 1041 -36.22 7.44 8.81
CA ALA A 1041 -35.48 6.40 8.08
C ALA A 1041 -36.34 5.64 7.05
N THR A 1042 -37.61 5.36 7.34
CA THR A 1042 -38.57 4.71 6.42
C THR A 1042 -38.77 5.42 5.08
N ASP A 1043 -38.45 6.71 5.02
CA ASP A 1043 -38.73 7.61 3.92
C ASP A 1043 -37.45 7.97 3.13
N PHE A 1044 -36.27 7.63 3.66
CA PHE A 1044 -34.96 7.96 3.08
C PHE A 1044 -34.03 6.76 2.90
N ASP A 1045 -34.02 5.79 3.82
CA ASP A 1045 -33.16 4.61 3.76
C ASP A 1045 -33.57 3.70 2.58
N PRO A 1046 -32.72 3.50 1.55
CA PRO A 1046 -33.03 2.66 0.38
C PRO A 1046 -33.40 1.21 0.72
N HIS A 1047 -33.13 0.75 1.95
CA HIS A 1047 -33.58 -0.56 2.42
C HIS A 1047 -35.11 -0.68 2.62
N TYR A 1048 -35.88 0.42 2.58
CA TYR A 1048 -37.36 0.39 2.69
C TYR A 1048 -38.05 0.61 1.33
N PRO A 1049 -39.16 -0.09 1.05
CA PRO A 1049 -39.96 0.12 -0.17
C PRO A 1049 -40.65 1.48 -0.23
N THR A 1050 -40.73 2.21 0.90
CA THR A 1050 -41.29 3.56 1.01
C THR A 1050 -40.25 4.67 0.87
N SER A 1051 -38.97 4.35 0.64
CA SER A 1051 -37.93 5.36 0.47
C SER A 1051 -38.13 6.18 -0.80
N ILE A 1052 -37.93 7.49 -0.68
CA ILE A 1052 -37.95 8.44 -1.80
C ILE A 1052 -36.99 8.03 -2.93
N ALA A 1053 -35.94 7.26 -2.64
CA ALA A 1053 -34.99 6.75 -3.64
C ALA A 1053 -35.65 5.96 -4.80
N TYR A 1054 -36.87 5.44 -4.61
CA TYR A 1054 -37.62 4.71 -5.63
C TYR A 1054 -38.69 5.55 -6.35
N THR A 1055 -38.97 6.78 -5.89
CA THR A 1055 -40.01 7.66 -6.42
C THR A 1055 -39.45 9.05 -6.76
N PRO A 1056 -39.10 9.32 -8.03
CA PRO A 1056 -38.91 10.68 -8.51
C PRO A 1056 -40.15 11.53 -8.21
N LEU A 1057 -39.95 12.74 -7.68
CA LEU A 1057 -41.02 13.66 -7.33
C LEU A 1057 -40.89 14.96 -8.14
N PRO A 1058 -42.01 15.60 -8.55
CA PRO A 1058 -42.00 16.99 -9.03
C PRO A 1058 -41.53 17.99 -7.96
N ARG A 1059 -41.08 19.17 -8.39
CA ARG A 1059 -40.40 20.17 -7.53
C ARG A 1059 -41.20 20.57 -6.30
N ALA A 1060 -42.46 20.98 -6.49
CA ALA A 1060 -43.34 21.36 -5.40
C ALA A 1060 -43.64 20.19 -4.43
N ALA A 1061 -43.71 18.96 -4.96
CA ALA A 1061 -43.91 17.77 -4.14
C ALA A 1061 -42.69 17.48 -3.26
N LEU A 1062 -41.47 17.53 -3.81
CA LEU A 1062 -40.24 17.35 -3.04
C LEU A 1062 -40.06 18.44 -1.96
N GLU A 1063 -40.32 19.70 -2.28
CA GLU A 1063 -40.24 20.79 -1.30
C GLU A 1063 -41.22 20.57 -0.13
N SER A 1064 -42.45 20.14 -0.44
CA SER A 1064 -43.44 19.80 0.59
C SER A 1064 -43.00 18.60 1.45
N PHE A 1065 -42.42 17.57 0.83
CA PHE A 1065 -41.93 16.36 1.49
C PHE A 1065 -40.77 16.66 2.46
N LEU A 1066 -39.80 17.46 2.04
CA LEU A 1066 -38.66 17.89 2.86
C LEU A 1066 -39.06 18.86 3.97
N ALA A 1067 -40.03 19.76 3.71
CA ALA A 1067 -40.55 20.68 4.73
C ALA A 1067 -41.31 19.94 5.84
N GLN A 1068 -42.15 18.95 5.50
CA GLN A 1068 -42.84 18.08 6.47
C GLN A 1068 -41.87 17.32 7.39
N ARG A 1069 -40.67 17.00 6.88
CA ARG A 1069 -39.62 16.23 7.58
C ARG A 1069 -38.54 17.11 8.22
N GLY A 1070 -38.78 18.43 8.28
CA GLY A 1070 -37.89 19.39 8.93
C GLY A 1070 -36.50 19.53 8.29
N LEU A 1071 -36.38 19.19 7.00
CA LEU A 1071 -35.12 19.28 6.23
C LEU A 1071 -35.01 20.56 5.40
N LEU A 1072 -36.15 21.15 5.03
CA LEU A 1072 -36.25 22.39 4.26
C LEU A 1072 -37.09 23.43 5.03
N ARG A 1073 -36.76 24.72 4.88
CA ARG A 1073 -37.48 25.85 5.47
C ARG A 1073 -37.83 26.87 4.37
N GLN A 1074 -38.98 27.55 4.50
CA GLN A 1074 -39.41 28.62 3.58
C GLN A 1074 -38.43 29.80 3.49
N LYS A 1075 -37.57 29.97 4.51
CA LYS A 1075 -36.44 30.90 4.48
C LYS A 1075 -35.22 30.14 4.99
N ALA A 1076 -34.22 29.96 4.12
CA ALA A 1076 -33.02 29.22 4.44
C ALA A 1076 -32.26 29.87 5.61
N ALA A 1077 -31.94 29.06 6.61
CA ALA A 1077 -31.00 29.39 7.67
C ALA A 1077 -29.58 28.94 7.27
N TRP A 1078 -28.56 29.58 7.85
CA TRP A 1078 -27.16 29.28 7.55
C TRP A 1078 -26.74 27.84 7.88
N ASN A 1079 -27.46 27.17 8.80
CA ASN A 1079 -27.23 25.79 9.21
C ASN A 1079 -28.24 24.76 8.64
N ASP A 1080 -29.08 25.14 7.68
CA ASP A 1080 -29.90 24.17 6.95
C ASP A 1080 -29.01 23.35 5.99
N PHE A 1081 -29.45 22.13 5.64
CA PHE A 1081 -28.73 21.26 4.70
C PHE A 1081 -29.32 21.29 3.29
N PHE A 1082 -30.66 21.32 3.18
CA PHE A 1082 -31.36 21.55 1.92
C PHE A 1082 -31.77 23.02 1.82
N ASP A 1083 -31.52 23.61 0.65
CA ASP A 1083 -31.92 24.96 0.30
C ASP A 1083 -32.36 25.01 -1.18
N SER A 1084 -33.03 26.08 -1.58
CA SER A 1084 -33.58 26.23 -2.92
C SER A 1084 -32.53 26.08 -4.01
N GLY A 1085 -31.30 26.56 -3.77
CA GLY A 1085 -30.19 26.50 -4.72
C GLY A 1085 -29.62 25.10 -4.89
N PHE A 1086 -29.49 24.33 -3.81
CA PHE A 1086 -29.13 22.91 -3.88
C PHE A 1086 -30.21 22.09 -4.62
N LEU A 1087 -31.49 22.35 -4.35
CA LEU A 1087 -32.58 21.73 -5.11
C LEU A 1087 -32.56 22.16 -6.59
N ASN A 1088 -32.19 23.41 -6.91
CA ASN A 1088 -32.03 23.85 -8.30
C ASN A 1088 -30.95 23.05 -9.05
N LYS A 1089 -29.83 22.67 -8.39
CA LYS A 1089 -28.81 21.76 -8.98
C LYS A 1089 -29.40 20.37 -9.30
N ILE A 1090 -30.25 19.84 -8.42
CA ILE A 1090 -30.94 18.54 -8.63
C ILE A 1090 -31.83 18.59 -9.88
N TYR A 1091 -32.72 19.57 -9.99
CA TYR A 1091 -33.68 19.62 -11.09
C TYR A 1091 -33.04 20.00 -12.43
N MET A 1092 -31.95 20.78 -12.42
CA MET A 1092 -31.11 20.99 -13.60
C MET A 1092 -30.59 19.65 -14.16
N ARG A 1093 -29.92 18.84 -13.33
CA ARG A 1093 -29.39 17.53 -13.77
C ARG A 1093 -30.50 16.54 -14.14
N MET A 1094 -31.67 16.62 -13.52
CA MET A 1094 -32.84 15.82 -13.93
C MET A 1094 -33.42 16.24 -15.29
N ASN A 1095 -33.41 17.53 -15.62
CA ASN A 1095 -33.81 18.03 -16.94
C ASN A 1095 -32.82 17.57 -18.01
N ASP A 1096 -31.53 17.75 -17.74
CA ASP A 1096 -30.42 17.28 -18.59
C ASP A 1096 -30.46 15.76 -18.83
N VAL A 1097 -30.64 14.92 -17.79
CA VAL A 1097 -30.81 13.46 -17.95
C VAL A 1097 -32.08 13.06 -18.72
N LEU A 1098 -33.11 13.91 -18.78
CA LEU A 1098 -34.35 13.63 -19.53
C LEU A 1098 -34.29 14.08 -20.99
N TYR A 1099 -33.64 15.22 -21.27
CA TYR A 1099 -33.59 15.87 -22.58
C TYR A 1099 -32.18 15.89 -23.20
N HIS A 1100 -31.24 15.09 -22.71
CA HIS A 1100 -29.88 15.00 -23.26
C HIS A 1100 -29.88 14.80 -24.78
N GLY A 1101 -29.02 15.53 -25.49
CA GLY A 1101 -28.97 15.56 -26.95
C GLY A 1101 -30.18 16.21 -27.65
N HIS A 1102 -31.03 16.93 -26.91
CA HIS A 1102 -32.14 17.72 -27.45
C HIS A 1102 -32.02 19.19 -27.04
N ARG A 1103 -32.61 20.09 -27.84
CA ARG A 1103 -32.65 21.54 -27.58
C ARG A 1103 -33.20 21.94 -26.20
N GLN A 1104 -34.04 21.11 -25.57
CA GLN A 1104 -34.54 21.35 -24.21
C GLN A 1104 -33.48 21.14 -23.10
N ALA A 1105 -32.28 20.64 -23.44
CA ALA A 1105 -31.10 20.62 -22.57
C ALA A 1105 -30.04 21.68 -22.95
N GLU A 1106 -30.13 22.27 -24.15
CA GLU A 1106 -29.30 23.39 -24.62
C GLU A 1106 -29.75 24.70 -23.95
N PHE A 1107 -29.32 24.95 -22.71
CA PHE A 1107 -29.63 26.20 -21.97
C PHE A 1107 -28.50 26.69 -21.06
N ILE A 1108 -27.30 26.11 -21.21
CA ILE A 1108 -26.13 26.36 -20.36
C ILE A 1108 -25.07 27.12 -21.15
N HIS A 1109 -24.60 28.25 -20.63
CA HIS A 1109 -23.49 29.01 -21.20
C HIS A 1109 -22.20 28.78 -20.41
N LEU A 1110 -21.11 28.53 -21.12
CA LEU A 1110 -19.76 28.48 -20.55
C LEU A 1110 -19.12 29.88 -20.59
N GLY A 1111 -18.99 30.53 -19.44
CA GLY A 1111 -18.53 31.92 -19.36
C GLY A 1111 -19.51 32.90 -20.01
N PRO A 1112 -19.02 33.95 -20.70
CA PRO A 1112 -19.85 34.91 -21.42
C PRO A 1112 -20.03 34.54 -22.90
N ALA A 1113 -19.81 33.27 -23.29
CA ALA A 1113 -19.98 32.83 -24.66
C ALA A 1113 -21.47 32.78 -25.03
N PRO A 1114 -21.86 33.20 -26.26
CA PRO A 1114 -23.26 33.20 -26.69
C PRO A 1114 -23.77 31.82 -27.11
N SER A 1115 -22.92 30.79 -27.10
CA SER A 1115 -23.33 29.42 -27.41
C SER A 1115 -24.05 28.78 -26.22
N GLU A 1116 -25.32 28.43 -26.42
CA GLU A 1116 -26.04 27.45 -25.61
C GLU A 1116 -25.35 26.07 -25.73
N LEU A 1117 -25.34 25.30 -24.64
CA LEU A 1117 -24.67 24.00 -24.49
C LEU A 1117 -25.52 23.08 -23.61
N ASP A 1118 -25.38 21.77 -23.77
CA ASP A 1118 -25.81 20.76 -22.77
C ASP A 1118 -24.67 20.43 -21.77
N MET A 1119 -24.90 19.54 -20.80
CA MET A 1119 -23.84 19.20 -19.83
C MET A 1119 -22.69 18.39 -20.44
N GLU A 1120 -22.89 17.63 -21.53
CA GLU A 1120 -21.81 16.89 -22.18
C GLU A 1120 -20.93 17.81 -23.03
N GLU A 1121 -21.51 18.76 -23.75
CA GLU A 1121 -20.74 19.78 -24.46
C GLU A 1121 -19.92 20.66 -23.50
N VAL A 1122 -20.46 21.01 -22.33
CA VAL A 1122 -19.67 21.68 -21.27
C VAL A 1122 -18.52 20.78 -20.77
N ASP A 1123 -18.77 19.48 -20.58
CA ASP A 1123 -17.75 18.52 -20.15
C ASP A 1123 -16.67 18.28 -21.22
N ALA A 1124 -17.01 18.42 -22.50
CA ALA A 1124 -16.08 18.35 -23.63
C ALA A 1124 -15.31 19.67 -23.82
N LYS A 1125 -15.99 20.83 -23.86
CA LYS A 1125 -15.37 22.15 -24.10
C LYS A 1125 -14.50 22.63 -22.94
N THR A 1126 -14.69 22.10 -21.72
CA THR A 1126 -13.79 22.37 -20.57
C THR A 1126 -12.64 21.36 -20.42
N GLN A 1127 -12.19 20.68 -21.48
CA GLN A 1127 -11.08 19.69 -21.44
C GLN A 1127 -9.68 20.29 -21.19
N ALA A 1128 -9.46 20.83 -19.98
CA ALA A 1128 -8.15 21.20 -19.47
C ALA A 1128 -7.62 20.16 -18.46
N ARG A 1129 -7.23 18.99 -18.98
CA ARG A 1129 -6.76 17.77 -18.27
C ARG A 1129 -7.88 16.96 -17.59
N PRO A 1130 -7.85 15.61 -17.64
CA PRO A 1130 -8.87 14.78 -17.01
C PRO A 1130 -8.77 14.82 -15.48
N SER A 1131 -9.91 14.93 -14.80
CA SER A 1131 -10.00 14.68 -13.37
C SER A 1131 -9.75 13.19 -13.10
N THR A 1132 -8.64 12.85 -12.46
CA THR A 1132 -8.20 11.48 -12.12
C THR A 1132 -9.13 10.73 -11.15
N LEU A 1133 -10.22 11.37 -10.75
CA LEU A 1133 -11.39 10.78 -10.12
C LEU A 1133 -12.47 10.64 -11.19
N GLY A 1134 -12.54 9.47 -11.83
CA GLY A 1134 -13.75 9.06 -12.54
C GLY A 1134 -14.91 8.87 -11.55
N THR A 1135 -16.11 8.56 -12.08
CA THR A 1135 -17.34 8.33 -11.28
C THR A 1135 -17.24 7.13 -10.33
N GLY A 1136 -16.15 6.34 -10.42
CA GLY A 1136 -15.57 5.57 -9.33
C GLY A 1136 -16.09 4.14 -9.23
N GLY A 1137 -15.20 3.21 -8.84
CA GLY A 1137 -15.56 1.78 -8.67
C GLY A 1137 -16.51 1.47 -7.50
N GLY A 1138 -17.12 2.49 -6.91
CA GLY A 1138 -18.10 2.39 -5.83
C GLY A 1138 -17.58 1.84 -4.51
N THR A 1139 -16.25 1.73 -4.32
CA THR A 1139 -15.50 1.02 -3.23
C THR A 1139 -15.81 1.39 -1.78
N ASP A 1140 -16.84 2.19 -1.57
CA ASP A 1140 -17.10 2.92 -0.34
C ASP A 1140 -18.48 2.52 0.21
N HIS A 1141 -18.62 1.26 0.61
CA HIS A 1141 -19.74 0.84 1.46
C HIS A 1141 -19.67 1.65 2.78
N ASP A 1142 -20.71 2.44 3.04
CA ASP A 1142 -21.08 3.04 4.34
C ASP A 1142 -20.01 3.86 5.10
N ASP A 1143 -18.99 4.39 4.42
CA ASP A 1143 -17.98 5.28 5.04
C ASP A 1143 -18.60 6.65 5.37
N GLU A 1144 -18.98 6.84 6.65
CA GLU A 1144 -19.67 8.03 7.19
C GLU A 1144 -18.99 9.38 6.90
N SER A 1145 -17.69 9.37 6.54
CA SER A 1145 -16.84 10.55 6.51
C SER A 1145 -16.18 10.77 5.14
N ILE A 1146 -16.30 11.97 4.58
CA ILE A 1146 -15.43 12.35 3.47
C ILE A 1146 -14.04 12.68 4.01
N ARG A 1147 -13.11 11.79 3.70
CA ARG A 1147 -11.67 11.98 3.82
C ARG A 1147 -11.21 13.00 2.79
N ALA A 1148 -10.15 13.75 3.10
CA ALA A 1148 -9.77 14.91 2.31
C ALA A 1148 -9.43 14.55 0.85
N ARG A 1149 -10.16 15.15 -0.10
CA ARG A 1149 -10.05 14.94 -1.55
C ARG A 1149 -10.13 16.28 -2.29
N PRO A 1150 -9.68 16.38 -3.55
CA PRO A 1150 -10.12 17.50 -4.38
C PRO A 1150 -11.64 17.47 -4.55
N VAL A 1151 -12.21 18.67 -4.75
CA VAL A 1151 -13.58 18.86 -5.26
C VAL A 1151 -13.69 18.12 -6.60
N TYR A 1152 -14.78 17.39 -6.83
CA TYR A 1152 -15.02 16.73 -8.11
C TYR A 1152 -15.30 17.76 -9.23
N ARG A 1153 -15.26 17.34 -10.49
CA ARG A 1153 -15.32 18.27 -11.63
C ARG A 1153 -16.61 19.09 -11.61
N TRP A 1154 -17.75 18.42 -11.46
CA TRP A 1154 -19.06 19.08 -11.51
C TRP A 1154 -19.46 19.72 -10.18
N GLU A 1155 -19.00 19.19 -9.04
CA GLU A 1155 -19.00 19.94 -7.78
C GLU A 1155 -18.33 21.33 -7.91
N GLY A 1156 -17.22 21.42 -8.67
CA GLY A 1156 -16.46 22.65 -8.89
C GLY A 1156 -17.10 23.61 -9.90
N ILE A 1157 -17.47 23.10 -11.09
CA ILE A 1157 -18.03 23.90 -12.20
C ILE A 1157 -19.36 24.57 -11.80
N LEU A 1158 -20.24 23.86 -11.08
CA LEU A 1158 -21.53 24.39 -10.58
C LEU A 1158 -21.37 25.49 -9.51
N GLU A 1159 -20.14 25.84 -9.15
CA GLU A 1159 -19.78 26.85 -8.16
C GLU A 1159 -18.63 27.78 -8.62
N ASP A 1160 -18.29 27.79 -9.91
CA ASP A 1160 -17.35 28.76 -10.47
C ASP A 1160 -18.08 30.05 -10.87
N PRO A 1161 -17.63 31.23 -10.39
CA PRO A 1161 -18.22 32.50 -10.81
C PRO A 1161 -17.84 32.82 -12.25
N LEU A 1162 -18.75 33.45 -13.00
CA LEU A 1162 -18.50 33.85 -14.40
C LEU A 1162 -17.23 34.69 -14.56
N ARG A 1163 -16.41 34.32 -15.54
CA ARG A 1163 -15.15 34.98 -15.90
C ARG A 1163 -15.12 35.30 -17.39
N LYS A 1164 -14.63 36.49 -17.74
CA LYS A 1164 -14.44 36.89 -19.15
C LYS A 1164 -13.12 36.41 -19.78
N GLN A 1165 -12.20 35.88 -18.98
CA GLN A 1165 -10.89 35.39 -19.41
C GLN A 1165 -10.39 34.30 -18.46
N GLU A 1166 -9.67 33.31 -19.00
CA GLU A 1166 -8.95 32.29 -18.23
C GLU A 1166 -7.73 32.89 -17.51
N GLN A 1167 -7.94 33.43 -16.31
CA GLN A 1167 -6.82 33.90 -15.49
C GLN A 1167 -6.07 32.73 -14.85
N HIS A 1168 -4.99 32.30 -15.49
CA HIS A 1168 -4.04 31.31 -14.99
C HIS A 1168 -3.21 31.85 -13.80
N ARG A 1169 -3.87 32.08 -12.66
CA ARG A 1169 -3.24 32.36 -11.36
C ARG A 1169 -3.45 31.15 -10.44
N PRO A 1170 -2.39 30.41 -10.06
CA PRO A 1170 -2.51 29.32 -9.11
C PRO A 1170 -2.95 29.89 -7.75
N ASN A 1171 -4.16 29.52 -7.31
CA ASN A 1171 -4.70 30.02 -6.06
C ASN A 1171 -4.05 29.28 -4.88
N LEU A 1172 -2.92 29.80 -4.39
CA LEU A 1172 -2.15 29.24 -3.28
C LEU A 1172 -2.99 29.01 -2.00
N LEU A 1173 -4.11 29.72 -1.83
CA LEU A 1173 -5.02 29.58 -0.69
C LEU A 1173 -6.08 28.48 -0.89
N ALA A 1174 -6.20 27.86 -2.06
CA ALA A 1174 -7.26 26.89 -2.37
C ALA A 1174 -7.28 25.64 -1.45
N LYS A 1175 -6.13 25.28 -0.85
CA LYS A 1175 -6.01 24.19 0.12
C LYS A 1175 -6.10 24.64 1.59
N PHE A 1176 -6.16 25.95 1.86
CA PHE A 1176 -6.07 26.52 3.21
C PHE A 1176 -7.23 26.08 4.12
N GLY A 1177 -8.45 26.00 3.59
CA GLY A 1177 -9.62 25.46 4.32
C GLY A 1177 -9.49 23.98 4.72
N VAL A 1178 -8.68 23.21 3.97
CA VAL A 1178 -8.42 21.78 4.25
C VAL A 1178 -7.25 21.61 5.21
N TRP A 1179 -6.23 22.47 5.11
CA TRP A 1179 -5.16 22.58 6.10
C TRP A 1179 -5.67 23.00 7.49
N LEU A 1180 -6.67 23.89 7.54
CA LEU A 1180 -7.37 24.25 8.78
C LEU A 1180 -8.49 23.26 9.17
N GLY A 1181 -8.76 22.20 8.42
CA GLY A 1181 -9.81 21.22 8.77
C GLY A 1181 -11.26 21.76 8.74
N VAL A 1182 -11.48 22.92 8.13
CA VAL A 1182 -12.81 23.55 7.96
C VAL A 1182 -13.64 22.81 6.90
N THR A 1183 -12.97 22.24 5.89
CA THR A 1183 -13.56 21.42 4.84
C THR A 1183 -12.60 20.28 4.48
N PRO A 1184 -13.06 19.08 4.07
CA PRO A 1184 -12.18 18.06 3.49
C PRO A 1184 -11.88 18.34 2.00
N LEU A 1185 -12.63 19.25 1.36
CA LEU A 1185 -12.57 19.51 -0.08
C LEU A 1185 -11.71 20.73 -0.43
N TRP A 1186 -10.77 20.60 -1.38
CA TRP A 1186 -10.03 21.72 -1.99
C TRP A 1186 -10.28 21.80 -3.49
N ARG A 1187 -10.27 23.01 -4.09
CA ARG A 1187 -10.26 23.13 -5.56
C ARG A 1187 -8.86 22.88 -6.12
N SER A 1188 -8.77 22.06 -7.16
CA SER A 1188 -7.55 21.73 -7.90
C SER A 1188 -7.73 22.02 -9.39
N GLY A 1189 -6.65 22.36 -10.09
CA GLY A 1189 -6.70 22.77 -11.49
C GLY A 1189 -6.99 24.26 -11.68
N ILE A 1190 -7.28 24.65 -12.91
CA ILE A 1190 -7.70 26.00 -13.28
C ILE A 1190 -9.22 26.07 -13.04
N PRO A 1191 -9.75 27.09 -12.32
CA PRO A 1191 -11.19 27.29 -12.22
C PRO A 1191 -11.78 27.54 -13.61
N SER A 1192 -12.92 26.95 -13.91
CA SER A 1192 -13.60 27.12 -15.20
C SER A 1192 -14.01 28.58 -15.42
N MET A 1193 -14.50 28.87 -16.62
CA MET A 1193 -15.09 30.18 -16.96
C MET A 1193 -16.39 30.47 -16.20
N GLY A 1194 -16.88 29.52 -15.39
CA GLY A 1194 -18.18 29.56 -14.72
C GLY A 1194 -19.32 29.21 -15.67
N LEU A 1195 -20.47 28.81 -15.11
CA LEU A 1195 -21.69 28.58 -15.89
C LEU A 1195 -22.68 29.74 -15.73
N ALA A 1196 -23.47 29.99 -16.76
CA ALA A 1196 -24.72 30.74 -16.69
C ALA A 1196 -25.85 29.93 -17.33
N LEU A 1197 -27.09 30.31 -17.02
CA LEU A 1197 -28.30 29.59 -17.42
C LEU A 1197 -29.32 30.57 -18.02
N ASP A 1198 -29.99 30.14 -19.07
CA ASP A 1198 -31.03 30.93 -19.74
C ASP A 1198 -32.39 30.83 -19.07
N VAL A 1199 -32.45 31.50 -17.93
CA VAL A 1199 -33.64 31.59 -17.09
C VAL A 1199 -34.03 33.05 -16.84
N LYS A 1200 -35.32 33.35 -16.99
CA LYS A 1200 -35.94 34.59 -16.49
C LYS A 1200 -36.51 34.36 -15.10
N LEU A 1201 -36.56 35.41 -14.28
CA LEU A 1201 -37.30 35.40 -13.02
C LEU A 1201 -38.76 35.81 -13.31
N ASP A 1202 -39.68 34.86 -13.19
CA ASP A 1202 -41.11 35.04 -13.47
C ASP A 1202 -41.93 34.62 -12.24
N ASN A 1203 -42.78 35.52 -11.73
CA ASN A 1203 -43.60 35.31 -10.53
C ASN A 1203 -42.85 34.78 -9.28
N GLY A 1204 -41.53 35.06 -9.16
CA GLY A 1204 -40.69 34.60 -8.05
C GLY A 1204 -40.03 33.23 -8.24
N HIS A 1205 -40.15 32.63 -9.43
CA HIS A 1205 -39.50 31.39 -9.86
C HIS A 1205 -38.56 31.65 -11.03
N TYR A 1206 -37.49 30.86 -11.15
CA TYR A 1206 -36.71 30.85 -12.40
C TYR A 1206 -37.40 29.92 -13.41
N VAL A 1207 -37.57 30.40 -14.63
CA VAL A 1207 -38.21 29.68 -15.75
C VAL A 1207 -37.33 29.83 -16.99
N LEU A 1208 -37.15 28.75 -17.77
CA LEU A 1208 -36.39 28.80 -19.02
C LEU A 1208 -36.90 29.88 -19.99
N LEU A 1209 -35.99 30.46 -20.74
CA LEU A 1209 -36.30 31.27 -21.92
C LEU A 1209 -36.63 30.34 -23.09
N GLN A 1210 -37.93 30.08 -23.31
CA GLN A 1210 -38.39 29.38 -24.50
C GLN A 1210 -38.49 30.33 -25.70
N ASP A 1211 -38.05 29.83 -26.84
CA ASP A 1211 -38.07 30.53 -28.13
C ASP A 1211 -39.53 30.82 -28.56
N PRO A 1212 -39.89 32.04 -29.02
CA PRO A 1212 -41.30 32.44 -29.18
C PRO A 1212 -42.05 31.71 -30.32
N GLY A 1213 -41.41 30.79 -31.04
CA GLY A 1213 -42.04 29.93 -32.04
C GLY A 1213 -42.91 28.81 -31.44
N GLU A 1214 -42.38 28.03 -30.48
CA GLU A 1214 -43.03 26.79 -30.01
C GLU A 1214 -44.38 27.03 -29.31
N ALA A 1215 -44.54 28.19 -28.66
CA ALA A 1215 -45.78 28.61 -28.00
C ALA A 1215 -46.98 28.76 -28.96
N SER A 1216 -46.75 28.72 -30.27
CA SER A 1216 -47.80 28.70 -31.31
C SER A 1216 -48.24 27.29 -31.74
N VAL A 1217 -47.38 26.27 -31.56
CA VAL A 1217 -47.63 24.89 -32.03
C VAL A 1217 -48.29 24.04 -30.94
N LEU A 1218 -47.88 24.20 -29.68
CA LEU A 1218 -48.37 23.46 -28.50
C LEU A 1218 -49.82 23.83 -28.06
N LYS A 1219 -50.65 24.28 -28.99
CA LYS A 1219 -52.11 24.44 -28.82
C LYS A 1219 -52.93 23.52 -29.73
N THR A 1220 -52.29 22.70 -30.55
CA THR A 1220 -52.95 21.77 -31.49
C THR A 1220 -52.23 20.43 -31.58
N GLU A 1221 -52.10 19.74 -30.43
CA GLU A 1221 -51.94 18.29 -30.30
C GLU A 1221 -52.55 17.82 -28.97
#